data_AF-B8BRD4-F1
#
_entry.id   AF-B8BRD4-F1
#
_cell.length_a   1.000
_cell.length_b   1.000
_cell.length_c   1.000
_cell.angle_alpha   90.00
_cell.angle_beta   90.00
_cell.angle_gamma   90.00
#
_symmetry.space_group_name_H-M   'P 1'
#
loop_
_entity.id
_entity.type
_entity.pdbx_description
1 polymer ?
#
loop_
_entity_poly.entity_id
_entity_poly.type
_entity_poly.pdbx_seq_one_letter_code
_entity_poly.pdbx_strand_id
1 'polypeptide(L)'
;MRLVPSRRSHQHHLKHQHEVKHEAALVHLSSYGGGLVPGDVLHLDIDVRGKGATLCVLTQGGTRIYRPGKHFRQHVNYNYGGNNVNTSVYNKINIHDVSSKLCQSTINGTVEPGATLFFLPDPTVPYYQSSFQERRVFRSQYASASATDMGSIISVDWYSSGRKHSAWMEEERWAFDYLGSRTELFVEDQRNQQTGHSSPILVESMAFDNTSSPARNTRAATPASTSIGQNNDSMASLLLHGPTSLPIAEKAKELSRQLANIQTRVRREHSSDMDVASEANDELDSILKALGGKVVLSVTPVNDDRRNVQSDSQQHQPSTTHVVRILAESNEDIYRILHYCLKSCSEYVGGLEPYKDRIHSSKTVRGNPSARKQAKRQNGRILQKSQPKRTGHELQLLANELIFGNDHSSNTMSDASAWFRMCTLSDSALPVGSFAHSLGIEAASQMGLFNNAKSRDKLQSANEETTACSIDDLSDYIYAVSRSNARFATPLVLAGYSLLGQNKLSFAADNERICHSWRSIDAYVDTLLQSNGPGRRASMDQGLGLLRIAPSFTEYNDKSPLDLWESIRTSIDKAAIPTAKGHAAPIYGMMSASLGVSPLDACRVFAFGAARDSVSAAVRLNLLGPMAGVTLLDQVGRGAVDEGLEEGLLAMVKGDKTMDGDAKLRNWLDSVATCAPMMDTNFSFHSTTDRLLSILPEALTLTSLDLKPRHELSDELHPLYNHQPTDNKVE
;
A
#
# COMPACT_ATOMS: atom_id res chain seq x y z
N MET A 1 -12.56 2.68 28.13
CA MET A 1 -11.09 2.68 28.35
C MET A 1 -10.74 3.54 29.55
N ARG A 2 -9.60 3.28 30.20
CA ARG A 2 -9.04 4.12 31.27
C ARG A 2 -7.70 4.67 30.80
N LEU A 3 -7.49 5.96 31.04
CA LEU A 3 -6.21 6.64 30.86
C LEU A 3 -5.48 6.65 32.20
N VAL A 4 -4.24 6.16 32.24
CA VAL A 4 -3.40 6.21 33.44
C VAL A 4 -2.18 7.07 33.14
N PRO A 5 -2.20 8.36 33.55
CA PRO A 5 -1.07 9.25 33.35
C PRO A 5 0.03 8.98 34.38
N SER A 6 1.28 9.14 33.95
CA SER A 6 2.47 9.18 34.81
C SER A 6 3.50 10.14 34.20
N ARG A 7 4.33 10.75 35.04
CA ARG A 7 5.42 11.62 34.59
C ARG A 7 6.74 10.88 34.70
N ARG A 8 7.57 10.92 33.67
CA ARG A 8 8.94 10.41 33.71
C ARG A 8 9.96 11.50 33.42
N SER A 9 11.06 11.43 34.16
CA SER A 9 12.25 12.27 33.99
C SER A 9 13.47 11.35 34.08
N HIS A 10 14.52 11.63 33.31
CA HIS A 10 15.78 10.88 33.36
C HIS A 10 16.33 10.79 34.80
N GLN A 11 16.71 9.59 35.26
CA GLN A 11 17.28 9.41 36.60
C GLN A 11 18.73 9.92 36.65
N HIS A 12 19.05 10.66 37.71
CA HIS A 12 20.27 11.45 37.97
C HIS A 12 21.63 10.68 38.01
N HIS A 13 21.73 9.42 37.59
CA HIS A 13 22.87 8.55 37.91
C HIS A 13 24.01 8.50 36.89
N LEU A 14 23.97 9.27 35.80
CA LEU A 14 25.10 9.41 34.88
C LEU A 14 25.61 10.86 34.93
N LYS A 15 26.66 11.08 35.73
CA LYS A 15 27.42 12.33 35.72
C LYS A 15 28.31 12.36 34.48
N HIS A 16 27.90 13.02 33.40
CA HIS A 16 28.80 13.78 32.53
C HIS A 16 28.03 14.86 31.75
N GLN A 17 28.51 16.10 31.88
CA GLN A 17 28.36 17.31 31.06
C GLN A 17 27.08 17.52 30.20
N HIS A 18 26.31 18.55 30.56
CA HIS A 18 25.32 19.26 29.71
C HIS A 18 24.27 18.39 28.97
N GLU A 19 23.70 17.36 29.61
CA GLU A 19 22.53 16.67 29.05
C GLU A 19 21.26 17.52 29.18
N VAL A 20 20.56 17.74 28.05
CA VAL A 20 19.24 18.37 28.01
C VAL A 20 18.26 17.47 28.76
N LYS A 21 17.62 18.02 29.81
CA LYS A 21 16.68 17.26 30.64
C LYS A 21 15.35 17.11 29.91
N HIS A 22 15.13 15.95 29.29
CA HIS A 22 13.85 15.61 28.67
C HIS A 22 12.86 15.08 29.73
N GLU A 23 11.64 15.63 29.70
CA GLU A 23 10.51 15.14 30.48
C GLU A 23 9.38 14.71 29.55
N ALA A 24 8.73 13.60 29.89
CA ALA A 24 7.60 13.09 29.13
C ALA A 24 6.42 12.77 30.04
N ALA A 25 5.22 13.08 29.53
CA ALA A 25 3.98 12.52 30.04
C ALA A 25 3.76 11.16 29.39
N LEU A 26 3.51 10.14 30.20
CA LEU A 26 3.22 8.78 29.76
C LEU A 26 1.77 8.46 30.09
N VAL A 27 1.00 8.04 29.10
CA VAL A 27 -0.42 7.71 29.25
C VAL A 27 -0.66 6.29 28.77
N HIS A 28 -1.12 5.43 29.68
CA HIS A 28 -1.52 4.07 29.33
C HIS A 28 -3.03 4.02 29.04
N LEU A 29 -3.37 3.59 27.84
CA LEU A 29 -4.69 3.17 27.41
C LEU A 29 -4.93 1.73 27.90
N SER A 30 -5.89 1.58 28.82
CA SER A 30 -6.31 0.27 29.33
C SER A 30 -7.80 0.04 29.07
N SER A 31 -8.19 -1.20 28.79
CA SER A 31 -9.60 -1.62 28.75
C SER A 31 -9.83 -2.74 29.78
N TYR A 32 -10.91 -2.64 30.56
CA TYR A 32 -11.21 -3.54 31.68
C TYR A 32 -11.51 -5.00 31.25
N GLY A 33 -11.54 -5.28 29.95
CA GLY A 33 -11.71 -6.62 29.36
C GLY A 33 -10.64 -7.00 28.33
N GLY A 34 -9.58 -6.20 28.18
CA GLY A 34 -8.49 -6.45 27.23
C GLY A 34 -8.88 -6.34 25.75
N GLY A 35 -10.03 -5.73 25.42
CA GLY A 35 -10.48 -5.57 24.04
C GLY A 35 -11.82 -4.86 23.88
N LEU A 36 -12.33 -4.88 22.63
CA LEU A 36 -13.56 -4.24 22.17
C LEU A 36 -14.59 -5.28 21.73
N VAL A 37 -15.85 -5.04 22.05
CA VAL A 37 -16.99 -5.88 21.66
C VAL A 37 -17.78 -5.23 20.51
N PRO A 38 -18.51 -6.03 19.70
CA PRO A 38 -19.25 -5.51 18.55
C PRO A 38 -20.15 -4.32 18.90
N GLY A 39 -20.04 -3.26 18.09
CA GLY A 39 -20.75 -2.00 18.28
C GLY A 39 -20.02 -0.99 19.17
N ASP A 40 -18.88 -1.35 19.77
CA ASP A 40 -18.06 -0.39 20.52
C ASP A 40 -17.55 0.72 19.58
N VAL A 41 -17.66 1.96 20.05
CA VAL A 41 -17.13 3.14 19.37
C VAL A 41 -16.17 3.86 20.32
N LEU A 42 -14.94 4.08 19.86
CA LEU A 42 -13.91 4.82 20.58
C LEU A 42 -13.59 6.12 19.85
N HIS A 43 -13.45 7.19 20.62
CA HIS A 43 -12.95 8.47 20.15
C HIS A 43 -11.86 8.95 21.09
N LEU A 44 -10.69 9.26 20.55
CA LEU A 44 -9.52 9.73 21.29
C LEU A 44 -8.95 10.97 20.62
N ASP A 45 -9.10 12.10 21.28
CA ASP A 45 -8.46 13.35 20.89
C ASP A 45 -7.20 13.57 21.74
N ILE A 46 -6.08 13.80 21.06
CA ILE A 46 -4.77 14.02 21.64
C ILE A 46 -4.29 15.38 21.16
N ASP A 47 -3.91 16.23 22.10
CA ASP A 47 -3.38 17.56 21.82
C ASP A 47 -2.11 17.77 22.63
N VAL A 48 -0.97 17.89 21.94
CA VAL A 48 0.34 18.10 22.54
C VAL A 48 0.79 19.52 22.26
N ARG A 49 0.69 20.36 23.30
CA ARG A 49 0.95 21.80 23.22
C ARG A 49 2.23 22.20 23.95
N GLY A 50 2.92 23.18 23.38
CA GLY A 50 4.11 23.79 23.93
C GLY A 50 5.43 23.18 23.43
N LYS A 51 6.39 24.06 23.15
CA LYS A 51 7.73 23.69 22.69
C LYS A 51 8.44 22.78 23.71
N GLY A 52 8.90 21.63 23.26
CA GLY A 52 9.57 20.62 24.08
C GLY A 52 8.62 19.68 24.85
N ALA A 53 7.30 19.85 24.73
CA ALA A 53 6.34 18.94 25.34
C ALA A 53 6.38 17.57 24.65
N THR A 54 6.57 16.51 25.44
CA THR A 54 6.55 15.13 24.95
C THR A 54 5.42 14.34 25.60
N LEU A 55 4.54 13.78 24.77
CA LEU A 55 3.50 12.84 25.19
C LEU A 55 3.78 11.46 24.59
N CYS A 56 3.80 10.44 25.43
CA CYS A 56 3.86 9.05 25.02
C CYS A 56 2.58 8.32 25.43
N VAL A 57 1.85 7.81 24.44
CA VAL A 57 0.64 7.03 24.61
C VAL A 57 0.96 5.57 24.32
N LEU A 58 0.77 4.72 25.32
CA LEU A 58 0.97 3.28 25.26
C LEU A 58 -0.35 2.57 25.53
N THR A 59 -0.42 1.29 25.20
CA THR A 59 -1.47 0.40 25.71
C THR A 59 -0.92 -0.52 26.80
N GLN A 60 -1.80 -1.08 27.61
CA GLN A 60 -1.41 -2.10 28.60
C GLN A 60 -1.03 -3.44 27.96
N GLY A 61 -1.58 -3.73 26.78
CA GLY A 61 -1.39 -4.96 26.04
C GLY A 61 -2.20 -4.92 24.75
N GLY A 62 -2.12 -5.98 23.95
CA GLY A 62 -2.80 -6.03 22.65
C GLY A 62 -4.33 -5.87 22.78
N THR A 63 -4.90 -5.04 21.90
CA THR A 63 -6.34 -4.75 21.87
C THR A 63 -7.06 -5.86 21.13
N ARG A 64 -7.80 -6.71 21.85
CA ARG A 64 -8.55 -7.82 21.24
C ARG A 64 -9.84 -7.29 20.62
N ILE A 65 -10.18 -7.71 19.41
CA ILE A 65 -11.51 -7.42 18.85
C ILE A 65 -12.34 -8.67 18.93
N TYR A 66 -13.38 -8.64 19.76
CA TYR A 66 -14.23 -9.78 20.02
C TYR A 66 -15.27 -9.98 18.92
N ARG A 67 -15.73 -11.24 18.82
CA ARG A 67 -16.78 -11.64 17.89
C ARG A 67 -18.19 -11.33 18.41
N PRO A 68 -19.20 -11.26 17.53
CA PRO A 68 -20.59 -11.10 17.93
C PRO A 68 -21.09 -12.18 18.90
N GLY A 69 -21.75 -11.74 19.98
CA GLY A 69 -22.41 -12.60 20.96
C GLY A 69 -23.57 -13.40 20.36
N LYS A 70 -24.06 -14.44 21.06
CA LYS A 70 -25.14 -15.33 20.56
C LYS A 70 -26.41 -14.58 20.13
N HIS A 71 -26.73 -13.45 20.76
CA HIS A 71 -27.87 -12.61 20.39
C HIS A 71 -27.70 -11.94 19.02
N PHE A 72 -26.48 -11.55 18.64
CA PHE A 72 -26.16 -11.08 17.28
C PHE A 72 -26.04 -12.22 16.24
N ARG A 73 -26.19 -13.48 16.67
CA ARG A 73 -26.22 -14.66 15.78
C ARG A 73 -27.64 -15.05 15.38
N GLN A 74 -28.67 -14.45 15.97
CA GLN A 74 -30.07 -14.76 15.67
C GLN A 74 -30.66 -13.74 14.70
N HIS A 75 -30.79 -14.14 13.43
CA HIS A 75 -32.00 -14.06 12.57
C HIS A 75 -31.64 -14.00 11.07
N VAL A 76 -31.51 -15.17 10.43
CA VAL A 76 -31.62 -15.30 8.96
C VAL A 76 -32.99 -15.91 8.57
N ASN A 77 -33.81 -16.36 9.53
CA ASN A 77 -35.09 -17.01 9.28
C ASN A 77 -36.23 -16.35 10.06
N TYR A 78 -36.72 -15.19 9.61
CA TYR A 78 -38.10 -14.78 9.88
C TYR A 78 -38.84 -14.65 8.55
N ASN A 79 -39.48 -15.74 8.14
CA ASN A 79 -40.53 -15.72 7.13
C ASN A 79 -41.78 -15.12 7.79
N TYR A 80 -42.19 -13.92 7.37
CA TYR A 80 -43.60 -13.58 7.40
C TYR A 80 -44.17 -13.84 6.01
N GLY A 81 -45.05 -14.82 5.92
CA GLY A 81 -45.87 -15.04 4.73
C GLY A 81 -46.76 -13.84 4.48
N GLY A 82 -46.83 -13.42 3.21
CA GLY A 82 -47.70 -12.36 2.75
C GLY A 82 -47.43 -12.08 1.27
N ASN A 83 -48.25 -12.68 0.41
CA ASN A 83 -48.28 -12.43 -1.03
C ASN A 83 -48.31 -10.91 -1.32
N ASN A 84 -47.35 -10.40 -2.10
CA ASN A 84 -47.64 -9.54 -3.24
C ASN A 84 -46.41 -9.30 -4.13
N VAL A 85 -46.73 -9.21 -5.41
CA VAL A 85 -45.88 -9.11 -6.59
C VAL A 85 -45.29 -7.69 -6.71
N ASN A 86 -44.06 -7.58 -7.23
CA ASN A 86 -43.34 -6.37 -7.65
C ASN A 86 -43.01 -5.34 -6.55
N THR A 87 -41.86 -5.49 -5.89
CA THR A 87 -41.23 -4.37 -5.17
C THR A 87 -39.71 -4.51 -5.18
N SER A 88 -39.06 -3.59 -5.90
CA SER A 88 -37.66 -3.13 -5.83
C SER A 88 -36.56 -4.07 -5.32
N VAL A 89 -35.54 -4.28 -6.17
CA VAL A 89 -34.22 -4.88 -5.90
C VAL A 89 -33.47 -4.25 -4.70
N TYR A 90 -33.96 -3.14 -4.16
CA TYR A 90 -33.39 -2.39 -3.04
C TYR A 90 -33.49 -3.06 -1.65
N ASN A 91 -34.32 -4.10 -1.45
CA ASN A 91 -34.49 -4.72 -0.12
C ASN A 91 -33.61 -5.95 0.18
N LYS A 92 -32.53 -6.17 -0.60
CA LYS A 92 -31.54 -7.22 -0.31
C LYS A 92 -30.17 -6.71 0.10
N ILE A 93 -30.04 -5.41 0.39
CA ILE A 93 -28.89 -4.89 1.12
C ILE A 93 -29.38 -4.50 2.52
N ASN A 94 -29.34 -5.44 3.47
CA ASN A 94 -29.45 -5.12 4.90
C ASN A 94 -28.16 -4.39 5.35
N ILE A 95 -27.94 -3.17 4.84
CA ILE A 95 -26.84 -2.28 5.25
C ILE A 95 -26.98 -1.95 6.76
N HIS A 96 -28.22 -1.93 7.26
CA HIS A 96 -28.51 -1.69 8.67
C HIS A 96 -27.99 -2.79 9.62
N ASP A 97 -27.65 -4.00 9.13
CA ASP A 97 -27.22 -5.11 10.00
C ASP A 97 -25.69 -5.31 10.06
N VAL A 98 -24.93 -4.63 9.19
CA VAL A 98 -23.44 -4.61 9.25
C VAL A 98 -22.96 -3.56 10.26
N SER A 99 -23.69 -2.45 10.39
CA SER A 99 -23.42 -1.38 11.37
C SER A 99 -23.58 -1.85 12.83
N SER A 100 -24.40 -2.86 13.10
CA SER A 100 -24.67 -3.34 14.47
C SER A 100 -23.50 -4.15 15.08
N LYS A 101 -22.54 -4.58 14.24
CA LYS A 101 -21.41 -5.45 14.64
C LYS A 101 -20.04 -4.78 14.54
N LEU A 102 -19.93 -3.66 13.83
CA LEU A 102 -18.64 -3.01 13.55
C LEU A 102 -18.12 -2.29 14.80
N CYS A 103 -16.94 -2.68 15.28
CA CYS A 103 -16.19 -1.90 16.25
C CYS A 103 -15.49 -0.75 15.53
N GLN A 104 -15.60 0.46 16.07
CA GLN A 104 -15.02 1.66 15.48
C GLN A 104 -14.05 2.35 16.45
N SER A 105 -12.94 2.84 15.92
CA SER A 105 -11.98 3.66 16.66
C SER A 105 -11.60 4.87 15.84
N THR A 106 -11.61 6.06 16.46
CA THR A 106 -11.16 7.31 15.86
C THR A 106 -10.13 7.95 16.76
N ILE A 107 -8.95 8.24 16.21
CA ILE A 107 -7.85 8.89 16.92
C ILE A 107 -7.49 10.17 16.18
N ASN A 108 -7.61 11.31 16.86
CA ASN A 108 -7.16 12.60 16.34
C ASN A 108 -5.96 13.06 17.18
N GLY A 109 -4.82 13.32 16.54
CA GLY A 109 -3.63 13.84 17.21
C GLY A 109 -3.21 15.16 16.62
N THR A 110 -3.13 16.22 17.42
CA THR A 110 -2.58 17.52 17.03
C THR A 110 -1.32 17.79 17.83
N VAL A 111 -0.24 18.19 17.15
CA VAL A 111 1.07 18.44 17.75
C VAL A 111 1.54 19.84 17.36
N GLU A 112 1.74 20.69 18.36
CA GLU A 112 2.25 22.05 18.18
C GLU A 112 3.74 22.10 17.78
N PRO A 113 4.23 23.26 17.30
CA PRO A 113 5.64 23.42 16.95
C PRO A 113 6.60 23.05 18.09
N GLY A 114 7.57 22.19 17.77
CA GLY A 114 8.58 21.68 18.71
C GLY A 114 8.05 20.72 19.79
N ALA A 115 6.79 20.29 19.72
CA ALA A 115 6.24 19.23 20.57
C ALA A 115 6.37 17.85 19.91
N THR A 116 6.24 16.78 20.70
CA THR A 116 6.39 15.39 20.22
C THR A 116 5.29 14.48 20.75
N LEU A 117 4.66 13.73 19.85
CA LEU A 117 3.73 12.64 20.14
C LEU A 117 4.33 11.29 19.78
N PHE A 118 4.47 10.42 20.78
CA PHE A 118 4.68 8.98 20.59
C PHE A 118 3.34 8.26 20.79
N PHE A 119 2.77 7.68 19.75
CA PHE A 119 1.58 6.82 19.82
C PHE A 119 2.00 5.38 19.53
N LEU A 120 2.28 4.61 20.59
CA LEU A 120 2.94 3.30 20.51
C LEU A 120 2.06 2.20 21.14
N PRO A 121 0.92 1.85 20.52
CA PRO A 121 0.07 0.77 21.00
C PRO A 121 0.72 -0.62 20.80
N ASP A 122 0.30 -1.59 21.60
CA ASP A 122 0.42 -3.03 21.37
C ASP A 122 -0.55 -3.46 20.24
N PRO A 123 -0.46 -4.68 19.69
CA PRO A 123 -1.12 -4.98 18.44
C PRO A 123 -2.63 -5.07 18.62
N THR A 124 -3.36 -4.67 17.59
CA THR A 124 -4.77 -5.04 17.47
C THR A 124 -4.85 -6.51 17.07
N VAL A 125 -5.62 -7.29 17.82
CA VAL A 125 -5.76 -8.75 17.64
C VAL A 125 -7.22 -9.05 17.26
N PRO A 126 -7.56 -9.01 15.96
CA PRO A 126 -8.90 -9.31 15.49
C PRO A 126 -9.19 -10.80 15.62
N TYR A 127 -10.24 -11.16 16.35
CA TYR A 127 -10.66 -12.56 16.51
C TYR A 127 -11.53 -13.03 15.34
N TYR A 128 -11.73 -14.34 15.28
CA TYR A 128 -12.63 -15.00 14.33
C TYR A 128 -14.00 -14.32 14.31
N GLN A 129 -14.48 -13.91 13.12
CA GLN A 129 -15.74 -13.19 12.91
C GLN A 129 -15.84 -11.81 13.60
N SER A 130 -14.72 -11.19 13.94
CA SER A 130 -14.73 -9.80 14.40
C SER A 130 -14.81 -8.83 13.21
N SER A 131 -15.30 -7.63 13.46
CA SER A 131 -15.32 -6.54 12.48
C SER A 131 -14.78 -5.27 13.14
N PHE A 132 -13.70 -4.71 12.61
CA PHE A 132 -13.04 -3.54 13.18
C PHE A 132 -12.70 -2.52 12.12
N GLN A 133 -12.87 -1.23 12.45
CA GLN A 133 -12.41 -0.11 11.64
C GLN A 133 -11.77 0.95 12.52
N GLU A 134 -10.59 1.42 12.11
CA GLU A 134 -9.90 2.52 12.76
C GLU A 134 -9.59 3.67 11.78
N ARG A 135 -9.82 4.90 12.23
CA ARG A 135 -9.41 6.12 11.52
C ARG A 135 -8.46 6.91 12.42
N ARG A 136 -7.31 7.31 11.88
CA ARG A 136 -6.31 8.14 12.57
C ARG A 136 -6.04 9.39 11.76
N VAL A 137 -6.15 10.54 12.40
CA VAL A 137 -5.88 11.83 11.79
C VAL A 137 -4.83 12.55 12.62
N PHE A 138 -3.64 12.69 12.05
CA PHE A 138 -2.50 13.35 12.69
C PHE A 138 -2.26 14.71 12.03
N ARG A 139 -2.12 15.75 12.84
CA ARG A 139 -1.83 17.13 12.44
C ARG A 139 -0.54 17.57 13.12
N SER A 140 0.49 17.79 12.32
CA SER A 140 1.76 18.36 12.76
C SER A 140 1.81 19.83 12.39
N GLN A 141 2.07 20.69 13.38
CA GLN A 141 2.17 22.13 13.17
C GLN A 141 3.63 22.59 13.13
N TYR A 142 3.87 23.69 12.42
CA TYR A 142 5.15 24.41 12.43
C TYR A 142 4.91 25.93 12.48
N ALA A 143 5.81 26.68 13.12
CA ALA A 143 5.72 28.16 13.16
C ALA A 143 6.80 28.84 12.30
N SER A 144 7.89 28.13 11.99
CA SER A 144 8.97 28.58 11.11
C SER A 144 9.21 27.57 9.98
N ALA A 145 9.79 28.03 8.87
CA ALA A 145 10.29 27.15 7.80
C ALA A 145 11.47 26.25 8.27
N SER A 146 12.00 26.50 9.47
CA SER A 146 13.03 25.64 10.06
C SER A 146 12.45 24.27 10.43
N ALA A 147 13.05 23.20 9.90
CA ALA A 147 12.65 21.81 10.19
C ALA A 147 12.75 21.43 11.68
N THR A 148 13.52 22.16 12.49
CA THR A 148 13.70 21.90 13.92
C THR A 148 12.53 22.38 14.79
N ASP A 149 11.68 23.26 14.26
CA ASP A 149 10.51 23.82 14.95
C ASP A 149 9.23 23.02 14.66
N MET A 150 9.31 21.99 13.82
CA MET A 150 8.16 21.16 13.43
C MET A 150 7.75 20.20 14.54
N GLY A 151 6.44 20.03 14.73
CA GLY A 151 5.88 18.98 15.57
C GLY A 151 6.33 17.58 15.10
N SER A 152 6.69 16.71 16.03
CA SER A 152 7.10 15.33 15.73
C SER A 152 6.01 14.33 16.08
N ILE A 153 5.74 13.39 15.18
CA ILE A 153 4.75 12.32 15.35
C ILE A 153 5.42 10.99 15.04
N ILE A 154 5.43 10.10 16.03
CA ILE A 154 5.91 8.73 15.93
C ILE A 154 4.73 7.83 16.28
N SER A 155 4.09 7.25 15.28
CA SER A 155 2.90 6.41 15.47
C SER A 155 3.14 5.00 14.95
N VAL A 156 2.75 4.00 15.73
CA VAL A 156 2.78 2.58 15.35
C VAL A 156 1.35 2.08 15.14
N ASP A 157 1.09 1.49 13.98
CA ASP A 157 -0.14 0.74 13.69
C ASP A 157 0.23 -0.71 13.39
N TRP A 158 -0.23 -1.67 14.16
CA TRP A 158 0.10 -3.07 13.90
C TRP A 158 -0.94 -4.08 14.37
N TYR A 159 -0.98 -5.20 13.66
CA TYR A 159 -2.01 -6.23 13.77
C TYR A 159 -1.39 -7.61 13.86
N SER A 160 -2.00 -8.45 14.68
CA SER A 160 -1.69 -9.88 14.74
C SER A 160 -2.74 -10.71 13.99
N SER A 161 -2.36 -11.90 13.55
CA SER A 161 -3.20 -12.81 12.79
C SER A 161 -4.43 -13.33 13.57
N GLY A 162 -4.48 -13.14 14.89
CA GLY A 162 -5.61 -13.57 15.72
C GLY A 162 -5.13 -14.45 16.87
N ARG A 163 -5.95 -15.44 17.24
CA ARG A 163 -5.59 -16.39 18.31
C ARG A 163 -4.96 -17.63 17.72
N LYS A 164 -3.68 -17.87 18.00
CA LYS A 164 -2.99 -19.10 17.54
C LYS A 164 -3.66 -20.39 18.04
N HIS A 165 -4.35 -20.35 19.18
CA HIS A 165 -5.11 -21.49 19.71
C HIS A 165 -6.51 -21.06 20.16
N SER A 166 -7.54 -21.73 19.65
CA SER A 166 -8.93 -21.57 20.04
C SER A 166 -9.52 -22.95 20.30
N ALA A 167 -10.31 -23.13 21.37
CA ALA A 167 -10.79 -24.44 21.83
C ALA A 167 -11.61 -25.25 20.79
N TRP A 168 -11.97 -24.64 19.65
CA TRP A 168 -12.82 -25.21 18.62
C TRP A 168 -12.29 -24.98 17.19
N MET A 169 -11.07 -24.44 17.04
CA MET A 169 -10.45 -24.12 15.75
C MET A 169 -8.95 -24.38 15.83
N GLU A 170 -8.42 -25.22 14.94
CA GLU A 170 -7.01 -25.62 14.94
C GLU A 170 -6.05 -24.42 14.76
N GLU A 171 -6.42 -23.41 13.94
CA GLU A 171 -5.63 -22.19 13.73
C GLU A 171 -6.56 -21.01 13.36
N GLU A 172 -6.68 -19.98 14.21
CA GLU A 172 -7.44 -18.75 13.94
C GLU A 172 -6.48 -17.67 13.42
N ARG A 173 -6.31 -17.65 12.09
CA ARG A 173 -5.35 -16.82 11.37
C ARG A 173 -6.04 -15.95 10.31
N TRP A 174 -5.95 -14.64 10.47
CA TRP A 174 -6.59 -13.62 9.63
C TRP A 174 -8.06 -13.94 9.33
N ALA A 175 -8.75 -14.50 10.33
CA ALA A 175 -10.08 -15.11 10.20
C ALA A 175 -11.23 -14.21 10.70
N PHE A 176 -10.96 -12.91 10.83
CA PHE A 176 -11.99 -11.89 11.08
C PHE A 176 -12.92 -11.74 9.87
N ASP A 177 -14.07 -11.09 10.04
CA ASP A 177 -14.98 -10.75 8.94
C ASP A 177 -14.51 -9.48 8.22
N TYR A 178 -14.18 -8.43 8.96
CA TYR A 178 -13.73 -7.16 8.41
C TYR A 178 -12.62 -6.50 9.25
N LEU A 179 -11.62 -5.94 8.59
CA LEU A 179 -10.59 -5.11 9.20
C LEU A 179 -10.33 -3.91 8.30
N GLY A 180 -10.45 -2.68 8.81
CA GLY A 180 -10.07 -1.47 8.11
C GLY A 180 -9.23 -0.54 8.97
N SER A 181 -8.25 0.12 8.37
CA SER A 181 -7.45 1.17 9.00
C SER A 181 -7.17 2.26 7.99
N ARG A 182 -7.34 3.52 8.40
CA ARG A 182 -7.02 4.70 7.61
C ARG A 182 -6.23 5.68 8.45
N THR A 183 -5.04 6.06 8.02
CA THR A 183 -4.18 7.04 8.68
C THR A 183 -3.91 8.20 7.74
N GLU A 184 -4.18 9.42 8.20
CA GLU A 184 -4.04 10.66 7.44
C GLU A 184 -3.08 11.59 8.18
N LEU A 185 -2.07 12.12 7.49
CA LEU A 185 -1.12 13.09 8.05
C LEU A 185 -1.26 14.44 7.36
N PHE A 186 -1.49 15.47 8.16
CA PHE A 186 -1.54 16.87 7.76
C PHE A 186 -0.33 17.59 8.35
N VAL A 187 0.28 18.47 7.56
CA VAL A 187 1.37 19.35 7.98
C VAL A 187 0.90 20.78 7.74
N GLU A 188 0.76 21.55 8.81
CA GLU A 188 0.03 22.81 8.81
C GLU A 188 0.87 23.95 9.40
N ASP A 189 0.84 25.12 8.78
CA ASP A 189 1.43 26.32 9.38
C ASP A 189 0.53 26.79 10.52
N GLN A 190 1.08 26.92 11.73
CA GLN A 190 0.34 27.36 12.91
C GLN A 190 -0.30 28.75 12.70
N ARG A 191 0.25 29.57 11.81
CA ARG A 191 -0.25 30.92 11.50
C ARG A 191 -1.41 30.93 10.50
N ASN A 192 -1.58 29.88 9.68
CA ASN A 192 -2.59 29.80 8.63
C ASN A 192 -3.81 28.92 8.99
N GLN A 193 -4.11 28.75 10.28
CA GLN A 193 -5.25 27.94 10.76
C GLN A 193 -6.64 28.41 10.25
N GLN A 194 -6.73 29.55 9.56
CA GLN A 194 -7.99 30.12 9.06
C GLN A 194 -8.47 29.57 7.70
N THR A 195 -7.63 28.88 6.92
CA THR A 195 -8.08 28.25 5.66
C THR A 195 -8.46 26.79 5.94
N GLY A 196 -9.76 26.52 6.17
CA GLY A 196 -10.29 25.21 6.55
C GLY A 196 -10.17 24.06 5.52
N HIS A 197 -9.24 24.13 4.57
CA HIS A 197 -9.03 23.13 3.51
C HIS A 197 -7.53 22.78 3.37
N SER A 198 -6.93 22.20 4.41
CA SER A 198 -5.63 21.53 4.28
C SER A 198 -5.83 20.15 3.68
N SER A 199 -5.05 19.79 2.65
CA SER A 199 -5.01 18.41 2.13
C SER A 199 -3.92 17.61 2.86
N PRO A 200 -4.14 16.31 3.09
CA PRO A 200 -3.12 15.46 3.72
C PRO A 200 -1.88 15.33 2.83
N ILE A 201 -0.69 15.23 3.43
CA ILE A 201 0.55 14.85 2.72
C ILE A 201 0.66 13.34 2.52
N LEU A 202 -0.05 12.56 3.33
CA LEU A 202 -0.01 11.11 3.31
C LEU A 202 -1.38 10.56 3.70
N VAL A 203 -1.83 9.56 2.96
CA VAL A 203 -2.97 8.72 3.31
C VAL A 203 -2.53 7.26 3.18
N GLU A 204 -2.53 6.53 4.30
CA GLU A 204 -2.46 5.07 4.29
C GLU A 204 -3.86 4.52 4.57
N SER A 205 -4.40 3.67 3.69
CA SER A 205 -5.77 3.16 3.83
C SER A 205 -5.84 1.69 3.50
N MET A 206 -5.90 0.82 4.49
CA MET A 206 -6.03 -0.62 4.31
C MET A 206 -7.44 -1.06 4.66
N ALA A 207 -8.01 -1.99 3.90
CA ALA A 207 -9.05 -2.84 4.49
C ALA A 207 -9.06 -4.24 3.89
N PHE A 208 -9.64 -5.16 4.64
CA PHE A 208 -9.80 -6.55 4.30
C PHE A 208 -11.24 -6.96 4.61
N ASP A 209 -11.91 -7.48 3.60
CA ASP A 209 -13.22 -8.09 3.73
C ASP A 209 -13.06 -9.59 3.44
N ASN A 210 -13.24 -10.40 4.47
CA ASN A 210 -13.19 -11.86 4.35
C ASN A 210 -14.59 -12.46 4.25
N THR A 211 -15.65 -11.64 4.27
CA THR A 211 -17.03 -12.13 4.23
C THR A 211 -17.36 -12.75 2.88
N SER A 212 -16.72 -12.33 1.79
CA SER A 212 -16.85 -12.91 0.45
C SER A 212 -16.25 -14.31 0.32
N SER A 213 -15.41 -14.75 1.28
CA SER A 213 -14.63 -15.97 1.15
C SER A 213 -15.42 -17.25 1.46
N PRO A 214 -15.33 -18.30 0.62
CA PRO A 214 -15.86 -19.64 0.91
C PRO A 214 -15.13 -20.36 2.06
N ALA A 215 -14.06 -19.77 2.61
CA ALA A 215 -13.24 -20.34 3.69
C ALA A 215 -13.96 -20.44 5.05
N ARG A 216 -15.22 -20.00 5.17
CA ARG A 216 -15.95 -19.92 6.45
C ARG A 216 -15.99 -21.24 7.25
N ASN A 217 -15.85 -22.39 6.58
CA ASN A 217 -15.79 -23.74 7.18
C ASN A 217 -14.65 -24.64 6.62
N THR A 218 -13.75 -24.12 5.77
CA THR A 218 -12.69 -24.91 5.12
C THR A 218 -11.31 -24.32 5.42
N ARG A 219 -10.26 -25.14 5.39
CA ARG A 219 -8.84 -24.71 5.55
C ARG A 219 -8.33 -23.79 4.43
N ALA A 220 -9.21 -23.11 3.69
CA ALA A 220 -8.86 -22.22 2.59
C ALA A 220 -8.34 -20.86 3.11
N ALA A 221 -7.38 -20.26 2.42
CA ALA A 221 -6.82 -18.97 2.78
C ALA A 221 -7.87 -17.86 2.65
N THR A 222 -7.93 -16.96 3.65
CA THR A 222 -8.75 -15.74 3.57
C THR A 222 -8.06 -14.70 2.69
N PRO A 223 -8.79 -13.78 2.04
CA PRO A 223 -8.19 -12.69 1.27
C PRO A 223 -7.15 -11.89 2.06
N ALA A 224 -7.40 -11.64 3.35
CA ALA A 224 -6.43 -11.04 4.25
C ALA A 224 -5.14 -11.88 4.38
N SER A 225 -5.27 -13.18 4.65
CA SER A 225 -4.11 -14.07 4.78
C SER A 225 -3.27 -14.16 3.50
N THR A 226 -3.91 -14.15 2.33
CA THR A 226 -3.23 -14.14 1.04
C THR A 226 -2.52 -12.81 0.79
N SER A 227 -3.15 -11.68 1.12
CA SER A 227 -2.60 -10.34 0.93
C SER A 227 -1.42 -10.00 1.85
N ILE A 228 -1.43 -10.54 3.08
CA ILE A 228 -0.38 -10.35 4.08
C ILE A 228 0.73 -11.40 3.90
N GLY A 229 0.42 -12.52 3.24
CA GLY A 229 1.28 -13.69 3.08
C GLY A 229 0.89 -14.77 4.09
N GLN A 230 0.62 -15.98 3.59
CA GLN A 230 0.06 -17.09 4.40
C GLN A 230 0.90 -17.43 5.63
N ASN A 231 2.21 -17.16 5.62
CA ASN A 231 3.14 -17.48 6.71
C ASN A 231 3.35 -16.32 7.70
N ASN A 232 2.90 -15.10 7.40
CA ASN A 232 3.09 -13.92 8.24
C ASN A 232 2.00 -13.79 9.32
N ASP A 233 2.41 -13.78 10.58
CA ASP A 233 1.53 -13.72 11.76
C ASP A 233 1.26 -12.28 12.20
N SER A 234 2.00 -11.32 11.68
CA SER A 234 1.84 -9.92 12.04
C SER A 234 2.26 -8.99 10.92
N MET A 235 1.66 -7.80 10.94
CA MET A 235 2.02 -6.67 10.10
C MET A 235 2.06 -5.40 10.93
N ALA A 236 2.99 -4.49 10.64
CA ALA A 236 3.10 -3.18 11.27
C ALA A 236 3.42 -2.08 10.25
N SER A 237 2.89 -0.88 10.47
CA SER A 237 3.30 0.37 9.84
C SER A 237 3.75 1.36 10.92
N LEU A 238 4.86 2.06 10.71
CA LEU A 238 5.28 3.18 11.53
C LEU A 238 5.22 4.45 10.68
N LEU A 239 4.47 5.44 11.18
CA LEU A 239 4.50 6.80 10.68
C LEU A 239 5.53 7.59 11.48
N LEU A 240 6.59 8.03 10.82
CA LEU A 240 7.70 8.79 11.39
C LEU A 240 7.71 10.18 10.78
N HIS A 241 7.30 11.20 11.52
CA HIS A 241 7.26 12.58 11.05
C HIS A 241 7.96 13.53 12.02
N GLY A 242 8.70 14.51 11.48
CA GLY A 242 9.35 15.57 12.24
C GLY A 242 10.74 15.21 12.76
N PRO A 243 11.46 16.19 13.34
CA PRO A 243 12.88 16.07 13.70
C PRO A 243 13.19 14.91 14.66
N THR A 244 12.34 14.66 15.67
CA THR A 244 12.55 13.57 16.64
C THR A 244 12.46 12.18 16.00
N SER A 245 11.83 12.07 14.82
CA SER A 245 11.64 10.80 14.13
C SER A 245 12.82 10.37 13.24
N LEU A 246 13.72 11.30 12.88
CA LEU A 246 14.80 11.05 11.92
C LEU A 246 15.78 9.95 12.36
N PRO A 247 16.26 9.92 13.63
CA PRO A 247 17.17 8.84 14.07
C PRO A 247 16.51 7.45 14.01
N ILE A 248 15.19 7.38 14.19
CA ILE A 248 14.40 6.13 14.09
C ILE A 248 14.38 5.67 12.64
N ALA A 249 14.12 6.60 11.71
CA ALA A 249 14.07 6.31 10.28
C ALA A 249 15.43 5.81 9.76
N GLU A 250 16.53 6.38 10.23
CA GLU A 250 17.90 5.93 9.91
C GLU A 250 18.18 4.50 10.40
N LYS A 251 17.85 4.20 11.66
CA LYS A 251 17.96 2.84 12.20
C LYS A 251 17.12 1.83 11.41
N ALA A 252 15.89 2.21 11.05
CA ALA A 252 15.01 1.36 10.26
C ALA A 252 15.56 1.12 8.85
N LYS A 253 16.15 2.14 8.20
CA LYS A 253 16.80 2.02 6.89
C LYS A 253 17.98 1.06 6.93
N GLU A 254 18.84 1.19 7.94
CA GLU A 254 20.00 0.32 8.11
C GLU A 254 19.56 -1.14 8.36
N LEU A 255 18.56 -1.35 9.22
CA LEU A 255 18.00 -2.69 9.45
C LEU A 255 17.36 -3.27 8.18
N SER A 256 16.61 -2.47 7.42
CA SER A 256 16.03 -2.88 6.13
C SER A 256 17.11 -3.38 5.17
N ARG A 257 18.21 -2.62 5.05
CA ARG A 257 19.35 -2.94 4.19
C ARG A 257 20.02 -4.25 4.58
N GLN A 258 20.22 -4.49 5.88
CA GLN A 258 20.82 -5.74 6.35
C GLN A 258 19.90 -6.96 6.17
N LEU A 259 18.60 -6.81 6.42
CA LEU A 259 17.62 -7.87 6.17
C LEU A 259 17.56 -8.24 4.69
N ALA A 260 17.64 -7.25 3.79
CA ALA A 260 17.74 -7.48 2.36
C ALA A 260 19.06 -8.16 1.96
N ASN A 261 20.18 -7.79 2.59
CA ASN A 261 21.50 -8.41 2.34
C ASN A 261 21.55 -9.91 2.64
N ILE A 262 20.71 -10.40 3.56
CA ILE A 262 20.59 -11.84 3.86
C ILE A 262 20.01 -12.60 2.66
N GLN A 263 19.21 -11.94 1.83
CA GLN A 263 18.46 -12.57 0.73
C GLN A 263 18.99 -12.19 -0.65
N THR A 264 19.62 -11.03 -0.78
CA THR A 264 20.04 -10.39 -2.04
C THR A 264 21.33 -9.58 -1.82
N ARG A 265 22.10 -9.26 -2.86
CA ARG A 265 23.25 -8.33 -2.72
C ARG A 265 22.77 -6.87 -2.84
N VAL A 266 22.84 -6.06 -1.78
CA VAL A 266 22.52 -4.62 -1.80
C VAL A 266 23.81 -3.77 -1.73
N ARG A 267 23.98 -2.77 -2.62
CA ARG A 267 25.17 -1.89 -2.61
C ARG A 267 25.04 -0.82 -1.50
N ARG A 268 26.17 -0.46 -0.87
CA ARG A 268 26.26 0.68 0.06
C ARG A 268 26.13 1.99 -0.71
N GLU A 269 25.26 2.89 -0.27
CA GLU A 269 25.35 4.30 -0.66
C GLU A 269 26.57 4.90 0.06
N HIS A 270 27.37 5.70 -0.64
CA HIS A 270 28.61 6.26 -0.11
C HIS A 270 28.34 7.10 1.15
N SER A 271 28.82 6.65 2.30
CA SER A 271 29.13 7.53 3.42
C SER A 271 30.60 7.29 3.81
N SER A 272 31.44 8.26 3.47
CA SER A 272 32.69 8.51 4.16
C SER A 272 32.36 8.81 5.62
N ASP A 273 32.73 7.93 6.54
CA ASP A 273 33.24 8.32 7.87
C ASP A 273 33.84 7.09 8.55
N MET A 274 35.11 7.27 8.96
CA MET A 274 35.90 6.30 9.71
C MET A 274 35.52 6.36 11.21
N ASP A 275 35.56 5.19 11.86
CA ASP A 275 35.82 5.01 13.31
C ASP A 275 34.73 5.33 14.36
N VAL A 276 33.46 5.01 14.12
CA VAL A 276 32.42 4.86 15.20
C VAL A 276 31.71 3.47 15.18
N ALA A 277 32.26 2.50 14.46
CA ALA A 277 31.50 1.35 13.93
C ALA A 277 31.51 0.04 14.75
N SER A 278 32.03 -0.02 15.98
CA SER A 278 32.08 -1.31 16.70
C SER A 278 30.77 -1.66 17.43
N GLU A 279 30.22 -0.76 18.24
CA GLU A 279 29.03 -1.07 19.07
C GLU A 279 27.72 -1.12 18.28
N ALA A 280 27.56 -0.25 17.27
CA ALA A 280 26.37 -0.22 16.42
C ALA A 280 26.24 -1.49 15.55
N ASN A 281 27.38 -2.06 15.13
CA ASN A 281 27.41 -3.33 14.41
C ASN A 281 27.07 -4.52 15.32
N ASP A 282 27.51 -4.51 16.58
CA ASP A 282 27.20 -5.59 17.54
C ASP A 282 25.70 -5.65 17.89
N GLU A 283 25.04 -4.49 18.09
CA GLU A 283 23.60 -4.45 18.36
C GLU A 283 22.78 -4.92 17.15
N LEU A 284 23.18 -4.50 15.95
CA LEU A 284 22.57 -4.90 14.68
C LEU A 284 22.73 -6.42 14.42
N ASP A 285 23.92 -6.97 14.65
CA ASP A 285 24.17 -8.40 14.56
C ASP A 285 23.36 -9.19 15.60
N SER A 286 23.21 -8.64 16.80
CA SER A 286 22.42 -9.24 17.88
C SER A 286 20.94 -9.37 17.50
N ILE A 287 20.32 -8.31 16.98
CA ILE A 287 18.93 -8.39 16.52
C ILE A 287 18.76 -9.40 15.38
N LEU A 288 19.65 -9.39 14.38
CA LEU A 288 19.59 -10.33 13.26
C LEU A 288 19.67 -11.79 13.71
N LYS A 289 20.48 -12.09 14.74
CA LYS A 289 20.58 -13.43 15.35
C LYS A 289 19.37 -13.80 16.22
N ALA A 290 18.68 -12.81 16.78
CA ALA A 290 17.52 -12.98 17.65
C ALA A 290 16.21 -13.24 16.88
N LEU A 291 16.10 -12.76 15.63
CA LEU A 291 14.95 -13.00 14.77
C LEU A 291 14.78 -14.49 14.45
N GLY A 292 13.55 -14.99 14.53
CA GLY A 292 13.26 -16.41 14.37
C GLY A 292 12.71 -16.75 12.98
N GLY A 293 11.77 -15.94 12.51
CA GLY A 293 11.05 -16.16 11.25
C GLY A 293 11.54 -15.31 10.09
N LYS A 294 10.88 -15.44 8.93
CA LYS A 294 11.05 -14.48 7.84
C LYS A 294 10.50 -13.12 8.26
N VAL A 295 11.31 -12.08 8.05
CA VAL A 295 10.93 -10.67 8.24
C VAL A 295 11.15 -9.95 6.91
N VAL A 296 10.18 -9.13 6.53
CA VAL A 296 10.26 -8.18 5.40
C VAL A 296 10.05 -6.79 6.01
N LEU A 297 11.00 -5.89 5.80
CA LEU A 297 10.97 -4.54 6.35
C LEU A 297 11.35 -3.54 5.28
N SER A 298 10.52 -2.53 5.05
CA SER A 298 10.81 -1.43 4.12
C SER A 298 10.69 -0.07 4.80
N VAL A 299 11.42 0.91 4.25
CA VAL A 299 11.32 2.30 4.65
C VAL A 299 11.14 3.16 3.42
N THR A 300 10.07 3.95 3.38
CA THR A 300 9.75 4.85 2.27
C THR A 300 9.75 6.30 2.75
N PRO A 301 10.57 7.18 2.16
CA PRO A 301 10.47 8.62 2.42
C PRO A 301 9.22 9.19 1.73
N VAL A 302 8.54 10.13 2.38
CA VAL A 302 7.37 10.85 1.87
C VAL A 302 7.79 12.30 1.64
N ASN A 303 7.60 12.81 0.42
CA ASN A 303 8.04 14.16 0.06
C ASN A 303 6.87 15.14 0.13
N ASP A 304 7.06 16.25 0.83
CA ASP A 304 6.10 17.35 0.89
C ASP A 304 6.49 18.43 -0.13
N ASP A 305 6.04 18.24 -1.38
CA ASP A 305 6.33 19.14 -2.51
C ASP A 305 5.90 20.60 -2.21
N ARG A 306 4.99 20.83 -1.25
CA ARG A 306 4.49 22.16 -0.87
C ARG A 306 5.53 23.03 -0.14
N ARG A 307 6.47 22.42 0.58
CA ARG A 307 7.51 23.14 1.34
C ARG A 307 8.78 23.42 0.54
N ASN A 308 9.06 22.64 -0.50
CA ASN A 308 10.24 22.80 -1.35
C ASN A 308 10.18 24.08 -2.23
N VAL A 309 9.04 24.77 -2.27
CA VAL A 309 8.80 25.97 -3.10
C VAL A 309 9.47 27.23 -2.53
N GLN A 310 9.88 27.24 -1.25
CA GLN A 310 10.41 28.45 -0.60
C GLN A 310 11.94 28.54 -0.53
N SER A 311 12.69 27.56 -1.07
CA SER A 311 14.15 27.59 -1.07
C SER A 311 14.71 27.58 -2.50
N ASP A 312 15.23 28.73 -2.95
CA ASP A 312 15.93 28.89 -4.25
C ASP A 312 17.23 28.07 -4.38
N SER A 313 17.64 27.37 -3.32
CA SER A 313 18.79 26.47 -3.32
C SER A 313 18.37 25.05 -3.70
N GLN A 314 18.81 24.56 -4.87
CA GLN A 314 18.65 23.17 -5.36
C GLN A 314 19.40 22.11 -4.52
N GLN A 315 19.51 22.27 -3.20
CA GLN A 315 19.95 21.21 -2.31
C GLN A 315 18.71 20.41 -1.88
N HIS A 316 18.61 19.15 -2.32
CA HIS A 316 17.58 18.22 -1.85
C HIS A 316 17.66 18.10 -0.33
N GLN A 317 16.75 18.75 0.39
CA GLN A 317 16.62 18.53 1.83
C GLN A 317 16.14 17.09 2.08
N PRO A 318 16.69 16.40 3.10
CA PRO A 318 16.23 15.06 3.45
C PRO A 318 14.75 15.11 3.85
N SER A 319 13.98 14.09 3.43
CA SER A 319 12.57 14.00 3.79
C SER A 319 12.39 13.99 5.31
N THR A 320 11.43 14.77 5.80
CA THR A 320 11.05 14.85 7.21
C THR A 320 10.00 13.81 7.60
N THR A 321 9.53 13.00 6.65
CA THR A 321 8.45 12.02 6.85
C THR A 321 8.84 10.68 6.25
N HIS A 322 8.75 9.61 7.02
CA HIS A 322 9.02 8.26 6.58
C HIS A 322 7.90 7.32 7.02
N VAL A 323 7.60 6.34 6.17
CA VAL A 323 6.72 5.22 6.49
C VAL A 323 7.56 3.96 6.53
N VAL A 324 7.50 3.21 7.64
CA VAL A 324 8.18 1.92 7.79
C VAL A 324 7.14 0.81 7.80
N ARG A 325 7.26 -0.18 6.90
CA ARG A 325 6.35 -1.33 6.87
C ARG A 325 7.09 -2.61 7.23
N ILE A 326 6.47 -3.44 8.06
CA ILE A 326 7.04 -4.67 8.60
C ILE A 326 6.03 -5.80 8.43
N LEU A 327 6.49 -6.92 7.88
CA LEU A 327 5.80 -8.21 7.90
C LEU A 327 6.68 -9.24 8.58
N ALA A 328 6.09 -10.05 9.46
CA ALA A 328 6.84 -11.07 10.18
C ALA A 328 6.01 -12.33 10.45
N GLU A 329 6.68 -13.48 10.51
CA GLU A 329 6.09 -14.76 10.92
C GLU A 329 5.88 -14.87 12.44
N SER A 330 6.24 -13.84 13.22
CA SER A 330 6.10 -13.82 14.67
C SER A 330 5.83 -12.41 15.20
N ASN A 331 4.87 -12.27 16.11
CA ASN A 331 4.62 -11.02 16.84
C ASN A 331 5.87 -10.57 17.63
N GLU A 332 6.62 -11.52 18.19
CA GLU A 332 7.84 -11.26 18.96
C GLU A 332 8.91 -10.58 18.09
N ASP A 333 9.01 -10.99 16.82
CA ASP A 333 9.97 -10.40 15.88
C ASP A 333 9.61 -8.94 15.57
N ILE A 334 8.32 -8.59 15.50
CA ILE A 334 7.90 -7.18 15.38
C ILE A 334 8.24 -6.40 16.65
N TYR A 335 7.99 -6.92 17.85
CA TYR A 335 8.39 -6.25 19.09
C TYR A 335 9.90 -5.96 19.13
N ARG A 336 10.75 -6.90 18.69
CA ARG A 336 12.21 -6.70 18.61
C ARG A 336 12.58 -5.58 17.66
N ILE A 337 11.97 -5.53 16.49
CA ILE A 337 12.23 -4.51 15.48
C ILE A 337 11.77 -3.14 15.97
N LEU A 338 10.56 -3.05 16.52
CA LEU A 338 10.02 -1.82 17.10
C LEU A 338 10.91 -1.32 18.23
N HIS A 339 11.30 -2.20 19.14
CA HIS A 339 12.21 -1.88 20.23
C HIS A 339 13.56 -1.36 19.71
N TYR A 340 14.19 -2.06 18.76
CA TYR A 340 15.48 -1.64 18.18
C TYR A 340 15.41 -0.26 17.52
N CYS A 341 14.38 -0.03 16.70
CA CYS A 341 14.22 1.24 15.99
C CYS A 341 13.91 2.38 16.98
N LEU A 342 13.04 2.15 17.97
CA LEU A 342 12.58 3.17 18.92
C LEU A 342 13.49 3.35 20.14
N LYS A 343 14.53 2.53 20.31
CA LYS A 343 15.47 2.62 21.45
C LYS A 343 16.15 3.99 21.52
N SER A 344 16.43 4.61 20.37
CA SER A 344 16.97 5.98 20.27
C SER A 344 16.04 7.02 20.88
N CYS A 345 14.76 6.71 21.04
CA CYS A 345 13.78 7.64 21.60
C CYS A 345 13.73 7.63 23.13
N SER A 346 14.41 6.68 23.77
CA SER A 346 14.36 6.51 25.23
C SER A 346 14.72 7.78 25.99
N GLU A 347 15.65 8.57 25.46
CA GLU A 347 16.02 9.89 25.98
C GLU A 347 14.81 10.84 26.05
N TYR A 348 14.01 10.93 24.99
CA TYR A 348 12.82 11.80 24.92
C TYR A 348 11.67 11.34 25.81
N VAL A 349 11.58 10.03 26.12
CA VAL A 349 10.51 9.45 26.96
C VAL A 349 10.97 9.14 28.40
N GLY A 350 11.98 9.85 28.89
CA GLY A 350 12.42 9.77 30.29
C GLY A 350 13.06 8.42 30.64
N GLY A 351 13.89 7.89 29.76
CA GLY A 351 14.63 6.63 29.90
C GLY A 351 13.79 5.37 29.66
N LEU A 352 12.53 5.51 29.22
CA LEU A 352 11.71 4.36 28.87
C LEU A 352 12.19 3.78 27.52
N GLU A 353 12.61 2.53 27.51
CA GLU A 353 12.87 1.79 26.27
C GLU A 353 11.56 1.18 25.74
N PRO A 354 11.00 1.67 24.61
CA PRO A 354 9.71 1.17 24.11
C PRO A 354 9.76 -0.32 23.79
N TYR A 355 8.67 -1.04 24.14
CA TYR A 355 8.45 -2.47 23.89
C TYR A 355 9.47 -3.46 24.50
N LYS A 356 10.46 -3.00 25.26
CA LYS A 356 11.47 -3.88 25.89
C LYS A 356 10.83 -4.94 26.78
N ASP A 357 9.81 -4.55 27.54
CA ASP A 357 9.06 -5.38 28.47
C ASP A 357 8.11 -6.38 27.79
N ARG A 358 7.90 -6.25 26.48
CA ARG A 358 7.12 -7.18 25.65
C ARG A 358 7.96 -8.30 25.05
N ILE A 359 9.29 -8.20 25.13
CA ILE A 359 10.22 -9.20 24.62
C ILE A 359 10.51 -10.20 25.74
N HIS A 360 10.09 -11.45 25.56
CA HIS A 360 10.12 -12.47 26.60
C HIS A 360 11.22 -13.51 26.40
N SER A 361 11.74 -13.64 25.19
CA SER A 361 12.87 -14.53 24.87
C SER A 361 14.10 -13.76 24.40
N SER A 362 15.29 -14.34 24.50
CA SER A 362 16.49 -13.81 23.84
C SER A 362 16.49 -14.07 22.33
N LYS A 363 15.75 -15.10 21.89
CA LYS A 363 15.64 -15.50 20.49
C LYS A 363 14.25 -16.08 20.19
N THR A 364 13.71 -15.76 19.03
CA THR A 364 12.46 -16.37 18.56
C THR A 364 12.77 -17.79 18.05
N VAL A 365 12.14 -18.80 18.66
CA VAL A 365 12.31 -20.21 18.26
C VAL A 365 11.57 -20.47 16.95
N ARG A 366 12.27 -21.04 15.96
CA ARG A 366 11.66 -21.48 14.70
C ARG A 366 10.66 -22.60 14.95
N GLY A 367 9.39 -22.37 14.61
CA GLY A 367 8.38 -23.42 14.58
C GLY A 367 8.74 -24.47 13.51
N ASN A 368 8.56 -25.75 13.82
CA ASN A 368 8.90 -26.85 12.92
C ASN A 368 8.01 -26.81 11.64
N PRO A 369 8.56 -26.60 10.42
CA PRO A 369 7.77 -26.47 9.19
C PRO A 369 7.05 -27.77 8.79
N SER A 370 7.51 -28.92 9.30
CA SER A 370 6.98 -30.25 8.95
C SER A 370 5.60 -30.54 9.56
N ALA A 371 5.28 -29.96 10.72
CA ALA A 371 3.92 -29.96 11.27
C ALA A 371 2.94 -29.16 10.39
N ARG A 372 3.44 -28.10 9.72
CA ARG A 372 2.63 -27.21 8.86
C ARG A 372 2.25 -27.84 7.51
N LYS A 373 3.03 -28.80 6.98
CA LYS A 373 2.74 -29.47 5.68
C LYS A 373 1.74 -30.63 5.78
N GLN A 374 1.61 -31.29 6.93
CA GLN A 374 0.61 -32.35 7.10
C GLN A 374 -0.83 -31.83 7.00
N ALA A 375 -1.07 -30.55 7.32
CA ALA A 375 -2.39 -29.94 7.21
C ALA A 375 -2.84 -29.65 5.75
N LYS A 376 -1.89 -29.41 4.82
CA LYS A 376 -2.18 -29.13 3.39
C LYS A 376 -2.49 -30.38 2.54
N ARG A 377 -2.11 -31.59 2.98
CA ARG A 377 -2.17 -32.82 2.15
C ARG A 377 -3.44 -33.67 2.30
N GLN A 378 -4.27 -33.39 3.30
CA GLN A 378 -5.59 -34.00 3.43
C GLN A 378 -6.63 -32.91 3.23
N ASN A 379 -7.28 -32.86 2.06
CA ASN A 379 -8.74 -32.76 1.95
C ASN A 379 -9.16 -32.64 0.48
N GLY A 380 -9.92 -33.64 0.04
CA GLY A 380 -10.69 -33.58 -1.20
C GLY A 380 -11.78 -32.52 -1.12
N ARG A 381 -12.17 -32.04 -2.31
CA ARG A 381 -13.31 -31.15 -2.56
C ARG A 381 -14.50 -31.46 -1.65
N ILE A 382 -14.80 -30.55 -0.72
CA ILE A 382 -16.13 -30.43 -0.11
C ILE A 382 -16.70 -29.09 -0.58
N LEU A 383 -17.64 -29.17 -1.53
CA LEU A 383 -18.47 -28.05 -1.96
C LEU A 383 -19.48 -27.73 -0.83
N GLN A 384 -19.35 -26.56 -0.20
CA GLN A 384 -20.42 -26.02 0.66
C GLN A 384 -20.70 -24.54 0.35
N LYS A 385 -21.99 -24.21 0.51
CA LYS A 385 -22.70 -23.05 -0.02
C LYS A 385 -22.01 -21.72 0.27
N SER A 386 -21.48 -21.10 -0.79
CA SER A 386 -21.08 -19.71 -0.83
C SER A 386 -22.29 -18.80 -0.54
N GLN A 387 -22.05 -17.63 0.06
CA GLN A 387 -22.99 -16.54 -0.19
C GLN A 387 -23.04 -16.26 -1.70
N PRO A 388 -24.20 -15.87 -2.26
CA PRO A 388 -24.28 -15.60 -3.69
C PRO A 388 -23.31 -14.45 -4.00
N LYS A 389 -22.20 -14.75 -4.70
CA LYS A 389 -21.40 -13.71 -5.35
C LYS A 389 -22.36 -12.93 -6.25
N ARG A 390 -22.28 -11.61 -6.20
CA ARG A 390 -23.15 -10.78 -7.04
C ARG A 390 -22.93 -11.14 -8.49
N THR A 391 -24.02 -11.24 -9.22
CA THR A 391 -23.93 -11.50 -10.66
C THR A 391 -23.29 -10.28 -11.34
N GLY A 392 -22.61 -10.49 -12.47
CA GLY A 392 -22.04 -9.37 -13.24
C GLY A 392 -23.07 -8.28 -13.57
N HIS A 393 -24.34 -8.66 -13.70
CA HIS A 393 -25.46 -7.74 -13.89
C HIS A 393 -25.75 -6.88 -12.66
N GLU A 394 -25.69 -7.42 -11.44
CA GLU A 394 -25.88 -6.63 -10.21
C GLU A 394 -24.76 -5.62 -10.00
N LEU A 395 -23.51 -5.99 -10.31
CA LEU A 395 -22.38 -5.06 -10.27
C LEU A 395 -22.50 -3.96 -11.34
N GLN A 396 -23.03 -4.31 -12.52
CA GLN A 396 -23.28 -3.34 -13.59
C GLN A 396 -24.31 -2.30 -13.16
N LEU A 397 -25.43 -2.77 -12.60
CA LEU A 397 -26.47 -1.87 -12.07
C LEU A 397 -25.92 -0.96 -10.99
N LEU A 398 -25.08 -1.49 -10.09
CA LEU A 398 -24.45 -0.71 -9.03
C LEU A 398 -23.52 0.37 -9.56
N ALA A 399 -22.65 0.03 -10.52
CA ALA A 399 -21.75 0.99 -11.15
C ALA A 399 -22.51 2.06 -11.93
N ASN A 400 -23.55 1.67 -12.65
CA ASN A 400 -24.42 2.59 -13.37
C ASN A 400 -25.18 3.52 -12.40
N GLU A 401 -25.71 3.01 -11.29
CA GLU A 401 -26.38 3.82 -10.25
C GLU A 401 -25.40 4.83 -9.63
N LEU A 402 -24.16 4.41 -9.35
CA LEU A 402 -23.12 5.31 -8.81
C LEU A 402 -22.85 6.49 -9.75
N ILE A 403 -22.74 6.24 -11.06
CA ILE A 403 -22.41 7.29 -12.05
C ILE A 403 -23.63 8.10 -12.46
N PHE A 404 -24.71 7.44 -12.87
CA PHE A 404 -25.87 8.07 -13.53
C PHE A 404 -27.07 8.28 -12.59
N GLY A 405 -27.04 7.77 -11.36
CA GLY A 405 -28.17 7.84 -10.43
C GLY A 405 -29.32 6.92 -10.84
N ASN A 406 -30.56 7.32 -10.48
CA ASN A 406 -31.78 6.53 -10.74
C ASN A 406 -32.31 6.68 -12.17
N ASP A 407 -31.62 7.41 -13.06
CA ASP A 407 -32.06 7.58 -14.43
C ASP A 407 -31.88 6.29 -15.24
N HIS A 408 -32.95 5.50 -15.33
CA HIS A 408 -32.96 4.23 -16.07
C HIS A 408 -32.85 4.41 -17.59
N SER A 409 -32.96 5.63 -18.12
CA SER A 409 -32.79 5.94 -19.55
C SER A 409 -31.33 5.97 -20.01
N SER A 410 -30.36 6.00 -19.09
CA SER A 410 -28.91 6.03 -19.38
C SER A 410 -28.19 4.74 -19.05
N ASN A 411 -28.90 3.60 -19.00
CA ASN A 411 -28.27 2.28 -18.92
C ASN A 411 -27.50 2.03 -20.23
N THR A 412 -26.29 2.58 -20.32
CA THR A 412 -25.38 2.38 -21.45
C THR A 412 -24.90 0.94 -21.42
N MET A 413 -25.61 0.06 -22.13
CA MET A 413 -24.98 -1.14 -22.64
C MET A 413 -23.86 -0.69 -23.59
N SER A 414 -22.68 -1.30 -23.47
CA SER A 414 -21.57 -1.03 -24.37
C SER A 414 -22.06 -1.15 -25.82
N ASP A 415 -21.93 -0.08 -26.60
CA ASP A 415 -22.13 -0.16 -28.05
C ASP A 415 -21.15 -1.18 -28.65
N ALA A 416 -21.49 -1.76 -29.81
CA ALA A 416 -20.59 -2.65 -30.54
C ALA A 416 -19.26 -1.96 -30.88
N SER A 417 -19.28 -0.63 -31.11
CA SER A 417 -18.07 0.18 -31.29
C SER A 417 -17.23 0.31 -29.99
N ALA A 418 -17.89 0.37 -28.82
CA ALA A 418 -17.22 0.45 -27.53
C ALA A 418 -16.49 -0.85 -27.17
N TRP A 419 -16.97 -2.01 -27.63
CA TRP A 419 -16.26 -3.29 -27.48
C TRP A 419 -14.87 -3.26 -28.11
N PHE A 420 -14.75 -2.81 -29.36
CA PHE A 420 -13.45 -2.77 -30.03
C PHE A 420 -12.50 -1.78 -29.34
N ARG A 421 -13.02 -0.62 -28.91
CA ARG A 421 -12.25 0.38 -28.13
C ARG A 421 -11.74 -0.21 -26.82
N MET A 422 -12.55 -0.98 -26.09
CA MET A 422 -12.11 -1.70 -24.90
C MET A 422 -11.00 -2.70 -25.19
N CYS A 423 -11.12 -3.47 -26.29
CA CYS A 423 -10.05 -4.38 -26.71
C CYS A 423 -8.74 -3.62 -26.96
N THR A 424 -8.79 -2.48 -27.65
CA THR A 424 -7.63 -1.61 -27.87
C THR A 424 -7.03 -1.13 -26.56
N LEU A 425 -7.85 -0.67 -25.60
CA LEU A 425 -7.36 -0.23 -24.29
C LEU A 425 -6.79 -1.37 -23.44
N SER A 426 -7.21 -2.61 -23.69
CA SER A 426 -6.72 -3.82 -23.02
C SER A 426 -5.48 -4.43 -23.69
N ASP A 427 -5.04 -3.88 -24.83
CA ASP A 427 -3.94 -4.45 -25.60
C ASP A 427 -2.62 -4.33 -24.84
N SER A 428 -1.77 -5.37 -24.90
CA SER A 428 -0.42 -5.34 -24.35
C SER A 428 0.52 -4.42 -25.13
N ALA A 429 0.22 -4.14 -26.40
CA ALA A 429 0.97 -3.25 -27.26
C ALA A 429 0.55 -1.77 -27.11
N LEU A 430 -0.43 -1.45 -26.26
CA LEU A 430 -0.82 -0.07 -26.00
C LEU A 430 0.40 0.72 -25.46
N PRO A 431 0.80 1.85 -26.09
CA PRO A 431 2.07 2.51 -25.81
C PRO A 431 2.01 3.40 -24.54
N VAL A 432 1.54 2.81 -23.44
CA VAL A 432 1.39 3.43 -22.12
C VAL A 432 2.47 2.97 -21.14
N GLY A 433 3.41 2.13 -21.57
CA GLY A 433 4.55 1.68 -20.75
C GLY A 433 4.20 0.69 -19.64
N SER A 434 2.98 0.14 -19.63
CA SER A 434 2.51 -0.74 -18.54
C SER A 434 3.36 -2.02 -18.38
N PHE A 435 3.92 -2.53 -19.48
CA PHE A 435 4.83 -3.67 -19.51
C PHE A 435 6.12 -3.49 -18.69
N ALA A 436 6.55 -2.25 -18.46
CA ALA A 436 7.76 -1.95 -17.68
C ALA A 436 7.57 -2.19 -16.18
N HIS A 437 6.34 -2.30 -15.68
CA HIS A 437 6.06 -2.35 -14.24
C HIS A 437 5.74 -3.77 -13.77
N SER A 438 6.52 -4.27 -12.81
CA SER A 438 6.41 -5.65 -12.28
C SER A 438 5.39 -5.79 -11.13
N LEU A 439 4.77 -4.69 -10.70
CA LEU A 439 3.86 -4.64 -9.54
C LEU A 439 4.45 -5.27 -8.27
N GLY A 440 5.77 -5.19 -8.11
CA GLY A 440 6.51 -5.70 -6.95
C GLY A 440 6.93 -7.17 -7.04
N ILE A 441 6.56 -7.89 -8.11
CA ILE A 441 6.92 -9.31 -8.30
C ILE A 441 8.43 -9.49 -8.36
N GLU A 442 9.13 -8.57 -9.02
CA GLU A 442 10.60 -8.62 -9.12
C GLU A 442 11.25 -8.54 -7.74
N ALA A 443 10.88 -7.52 -6.95
CA ALA A 443 11.34 -7.37 -5.58
C ALA A 443 10.97 -8.59 -4.73
N ALA A 444 9.73 -9.10 -4.87
CA ALA A 444 9.28 -10.27 -4.12
C ALA A 444 10.10 -11.53 -4.45
N SER A 445 10.42 -11.73 -5.72
CA SER A 445 11.27 -12.83 -6.19
C SER A 445 12.68 -12.71 -5.62
N GLN A 446 13.28 -11.52 -5.69
CA GLN A 446 14.61 -11.24 -5.14
C GLN A 446 14.65 -11.49 -3.61
N MET A 447 13.60 -11.10 -2.89
CA MET A 447 13.43 -11.41 -1.46
C MET A 447 13.08 -12.88 -1.17
N GLY A 448 13.15 -13.77 -2.16
CA GLY A 448 12.87 -15.19 -2.03
C GLY A 448 11.48 -15.47 -1.45
N LEU A 449 10.47 -14.66 -1.77
CA LEU A 449 9.09 -14.92 -1.35
C LEU A 449 8.49 -16.14 -2.04
N PHE A 450 9.00 -16.50 -3.22
CA PHE A 450 8.53 -17.66 -3.97
C PHE A 450 9.41 -18.91 -3.78
N ASN A 451 10.41 -18.87 -2.88
CA ASN A 451 11.34 -19.98 -2.70
C ASN A 451 10.79 -21.02 -1.71
N ASN A 452 10.89 -22.30 -2.08
CA ASN A 452 10.49 -23.41 -1.22
C ASN A 452 11.33 -23.47 0.07
N ALA A 453 10.68 -23.41 1.23
CA ALA A 453 11.31 -23.47 2.56
C ALA A 453 12.15 -24.76 2.84
N LYS A 454 12.10 -25.77 1.97
CA LYS A 454 12.87 -27.02 2.08
C LYS A 454 14.37 -26.86 1.76
N SER A 455 14.79 -25.77 1.12
CA SER A 455 16.19 -25.62 0.67
C SER A 455 17.14 -25.00 1.71
N ARG A 456 16.65 -24.57 2.89
CA ARG A 456 17.52 -24.00 3.94
C ARG A 456 18.21 -25.04 4.82
N ASP A 457 17.64 -26.25 4.95
CA ASP A 457 18.24 -27.34 5.74
C ASP A 457 19.36 -28.09 5.00
N LYS A 458 19.57 -27.84 3.70
CA LYS A 458 20.57 -28.51 2.86
C LYS A 458 21.80 -27.67 2.54
N LEU A 459 22.07 -26.58 3.27
CA LEU A 459 23.33 -25.83 3.08
C LEU A 459 24.58 -26.54 3.65
N GLN A 460 24.47 -27.83 4.02
CA GLN A 460 25.60 -28.69 4.39
C GLN A 460 25.80 -29.90 3.46
N SER A 461 25.03 -30.06 2.39
CA SER A 461 25.30 -31.07 1.37
C SER A 461 25.35 -30.43 0.00
N ALA A 462 26.56 -30.18 -0.49
CA ALA A 462 26.80 -29.88 -1.89
C ALA A 462 26.27 -31.05 -2.73
N ASN A 463 25.15 -30.83 -3.41
CA ASN A 463 24.87 -31.32 -4.76
C ASN A 463 23.58 -30.65 -5.25
N GLU A 464 23.68 -30.15 -6.47
CA GLU A 464 22.74 -29.31 -7.20
C GLU A 464 21.33 -29.91 -7.28
N GLU A 465 20.33 -29.14 -6.85
CA GLU A 465 18.96 -29.25 -7.36
C GLU A 465 18.31 -27.86 -7.24
N THR A 466 17.88 -27.35 -8.39
CA THR A 466 17.28 -26.05 -8.63
C THR A 466 16.23 -25.68 -7.57
N THR A 467 16.35 -24.47 -7.02
CA THR A 467 15.34 -23.85 -6.14
C THR A 467 14.02 -23.72 -6.89
N ALA A 468 13.16 -24.74 -6.80
CA ALA A 468 11.85 -24.71 -7.45
C ALA A 468 10.97 -23.62 -6.82
N CYS A 469 10.54 -22.65 -7.65
CA CYS A 469 9.54 -21.65 -7.31
C CYS A 469 8.24 -22.33 -6.85
N SER A 470 7.68 -21.85 -5.74
CA SER A 470 6.38 -22.30 -5.21
C SER A 470 5.26 -21.64 -6.03
N ILE A 471 4.61 -22.43 -6.89
CA ILE A 471 3.51 -21.94 -7.73
C ILE A 471 2.33 -21.44 -6.89
N ASP A 472 2.13 -22.03 -5.70
CA ASP A 472 1.09 -21.62 -4.76
C ASP A 472 1.36 -20.21 -4.23
N ASP A 473 2.60 -19.93 -3.78
CA ASP A 473 2.97 -18.61 -3.25
C ASP A 473 2.94 -17.52 -4.33
N LEU A 474 3.30 -17.88 -5.58
CA LEU A 474 3.19 -16.98 -6.72
C LEU A 474 1.73 -16.70 -7.09
N SER A 475 0.87 -17.73 -7.08
CA SER A 475 -0.57 -17.62 -7.29
C SER A 475 -1.23 -16.73 -6.24
N ASP A 476 -0.88 -16.93 -4.97
CA ASP A 476 -1.33 -16.10 -3.84
C ASP A 476 -0.91 -14.64 -4.02
N TYR A 477 0.32 -14.39 -4.46
CA TYR A 477 0.81 -13.05 -4.73
C TYR A 477 0.04 -12.37 -5.87
N ILE A 478 -0.16 -13.07 -6.99
CA ILE A 478 -0.92 -12.55 -8.15
C ILE A 478 -2.39 -12.29 -7.77
N TYR A 479 -3.01 -13.19 -6.99
CA TYR A 479 -4.34 -12.96 -6.45
C TYR A 479 -4.38 -11.67 -5.61
N ALA A 480 -3.46 -11.53 -4.65
CA ALA A 480 -3.41 -10.38 -3.75
C ALA A 480 -3.22 -9.05 -4.52
N VAL A 481 -2.28 -9.02 -5.46
CA VAL A 481 -1.99 -7.84 -6.29
C VAL A 481 -3.17 -7.48 -7.19
N SER A 482 -3.76 -8.47 -7.86
CA SER A 482 -4.87 -8.25 -8.80
C SER A 482 -6.12 -7.73 -8.07
N ARG A 483 -6.48 -8.39 -6.95
CA ARG A 483 -7.61 -7.97 -6.12
C ARG A 483 -7.39 -6.58 -5.53
N SER A 484 -6.18 -6.32 -5.03
CA SER A 484 -5.86 -5.01 -4.46
C SER A 484 -5.94 -3.90 -5.49
N ASN A 485 -5.28 -4.08 -6.64
CA ASN A 485 -5.24 -3.05 -7.67
C ASN A 485 -6.65 -2.75 -8.20
N ALA A 486 -7.48 -3.78 -8.38
CA ALA A 486 -8.88 -3.61 -8.76
C ALA A 486 -9.64 -2.74 -7.75
N ARG A 487 -9.51 -3.04 -6.45
CA ARG A 487 -10.16 -2.29 -5.39
C ARG A 487 -9.65 -0.85 -5.26
N PHE A 488 -8.34 -0.64 -5.36
CA PHE A 488 -7.71 0.67 -5.32
C PHE A 488 -8.15 1.54 -6.50
N ALA A 489 -8.11 0.98 -7.70
CA ALA A 489 -8.38 1.72 -8.93
C ALA A 489 -9.87 2.01 -9.15
N THR A 490 -10.78 1.15 -8.68
CA THR A 490 -12.22 1.28 -8.97
C THR A 490 -12.80 2.65 -8.62
N PRO A 491 -12.68 3.17 -7.39
CA PRO A 491 -13.23 4.49 -7.06
C PRO A 491 -12.55 5.62 -7.83
N LEU A 492 -11.26 5.47 -8.18
CA LEU A 492 -10.49 6.48 -8.91
C LEU A 492 -10.86 6.54 -10.40
N VAL A 493 -11.04 5.38 -11.03
CA VAL A 493 -11.54 5.26 -12.40
C VAL A 493 -12.96 5.82 -12.47
N LEU A 494 -13.84 5.46 -11.53
CA LEU A 494 -15.20 5.99 -11.50
C LEU A 494 -15.28 7.47 -11.17
N ALA A 495 -14.41 7.99 -10.30
CA ALA A 495 -14.27 9.42 -10.06
C ALA A 495 -13.92 10.17 -11.35
N GLY A 496 -12.90 9.72 -12.09
CA GLY A 496 -12.57 10.27 -13.40
C GLY A 496 -13.70 10.12 -14.42
N TYR A 497 -14.34 8.95 -14.48
CA TYR A 497 -15.47 8.68 -15.37
C TYR A 497 -16.63 9.66 -15.12
N SER A 498 -16.94 9.94 -13.85
CA SER A 498 -18.07 10.81 -13.47
C SER A 498 -17.93 12.24 -13.97
N LEU A 499 -16.71 12.72 -14.22
CA LEU A 499 -16.46 14.06 -14.76
C LEU A 499 -17.02 14.26 -16.17
N LEU A 500 -17.18 13.18 -16.94
CA LEU A 500 -17.72 13.20 -18.29
C LEU A 500 -19.03 12.41 -18.42
N GLY A 501 -19.27 11.44 -17.54
CA GLY A 501 -20.43 10.55 -17.59
C GLY A 501 -21.79 11.23 -17.33
N GLN A 502 -21.81 12.40 -16.70
CA GLN A 502 -23.05 13.10 -16.33
C GLN A 502 -23.46 14.23 -17.29
N ASN A 503 -22.54 14.75 -18.12
CA ASN A 503 -22.78 15.96 -18.91
C ASN A 503 -22.87 15.67 -20.42
N LYS A 504 -24.10 15.66 -20.96
CA LYS A 504 -24.37 15.77 -22.41
C LYS A 504 -24.56 17.22 -22.89
N LEU A 505 -24.26 18.24 -22.08
CA LEU A 505 -24.54 19.64 -22.43
C LEU A 505 -23.39 20.60 -22.13
N SER A 506 -22.99 21.38 -23.15
CA SER A 506 -22.20 22.64 -23.10
C SER A 506 -20.70 22.57 -22.70
N PHE A 507 -19.83 22.29 -23.68
CA PHE A 507 -18.40 22.02 -23.50
C PHE A 507 -17.47 23.17 -23.04
N ALA A 508 -17.75 24.45 -23.29
CA ALA A 508 -16.72 25.50 -23.08
C ALA A 508 -16.53 25.93 -21.62
N ALA A 509 -17.61 26.14 -20.86
CA ALA A 509 -17.56 26.53 -19.44
C ALA A 509 -17.32 25.33 -18.50
N ASP A 510 -17.56 24.11 -19.00
CA ASP A 510 -17.39 22.88 -18.24
C ASP A 510 -15.93 22.40 -18.22
N ASN A 511 -15.13 22.70 -19.25
CA ASN A 511 -13.74 22.21 -19.34
C ASN A 511 -12.85 22.69 -18.18
N GLU A 512 -12.94 23.97 -17.77
CA GLU A 512 -12.15 24.49 -16.65
C GLU A 512 -12.54 23.82 -15.32
N ARG A 513 -13.84 23.62 -15.11
CA ARG A 513 -14.38 22.92 -13.92
C ARG A 513 -13.95 21.46 -13.90
N ILE A 514 -14.06 20.76 -15.04
CA ILE A 514 -13.60 19.37 -15.19
C ILE A 514 -12.11 19.28 -14.90
N CYS A 515 -11.28 20.17 -15.46
CA CYS A 515 -9.85 20.22 -15.18
C CYS A 515 -9.57 20.46 -13.70
N HIS A 516 -10.29 21.36 -13.03
CA HIS A 516 -10.14 21.61 -11.60
C HIS A 516 -10.49 20.39 -10.75
N SER A 517 -11.62 19.73 -11.02
CA SER A 517 -12.03 18.51 -10.32
C SER A 517 -11.08 17.36 -10.59
N TRP A 518 -10.62 17.19 -11.84
CA TRP A 518 -9.58 16.23 -12.20
C TRP A 518 -8.29 16.47 -11.42
N ARG A 519 -7.79 17.72 -11.35
CA ARG A 519 -6.59 18.06 -10.56
C ARG A 519 -6.74 17.68 -9.09
N SER A 520 -7.94 17.85 -8.53
CA SER A 520 -8.22 17.49 -7.14
C SER A 520 -8.18 15.98 -6.92
N ILE A 521 -8.75 15.20 -7.86
CA ILE A 521 -8.67 13.74 -7.85
C ILE A 521 -7.21 13.30 -8.02
N ASP A 522 -6.50 13.87 -8.99
CA ASP A 522 -5.12 13.55 -9.32
C ASP A 522 -4.17 13.81 -8.13
N ALA A 523 -4.31 14.97 -7.48
CA ALA A 523 -3.57 15.29 -6.26
C ALA A 523 -3.87 14.30 -5.11
N TYR A 524 -5.12 13.86 -4.97
CA TYR A 524 -5.48 12.86 -3.97
C TYR A 524 -4.88 11.48 -4.28
N VAL A 525 -4.85 11.07 -5.56
CA VAL A 525 -4.16 9.85 -6.00
C VAL A 525 -2.66 9.92 -5.70
N ASP A 526 -2.05 11.08 -5.95
CA ASP A 526 -0.65 11.32 -5.62
C ASP A 526 -0.39 11.11 -4.12
N THR A 527 -1.21 11.72 -3.26
CA THR A 527 -1.15 11.56 -1.80
C THR A 527 -1.26 10.11 -1.35
N LEU A 528 -2.15 9.31 -1.95
CA LEU A 528 -2.29 7.89 -1.65
C LEU A 528 -1.04 7.07 -2.03
N LEU A 529 -0.38 7.46 -3.13
CA LEU A 529 0.78 6.75 -3.67
C LEU A 529 2.12 7.29 -3.15
N GLN A 530 2.15 8.35 -2.32
CA GLN A 530 3.36 8.92 -1.74
C GLN A 530 4.24 7.87 -1.03
N SER A 531 3.62 6.92 -0.36
CA SER A 531 4.29 5.84 0.37
C SER A 531 4.63 4.61 -0.49
N ASN A 532 4.36 4.67 -1.80
CA ASN A 532 4.72 3.66 -2.79
C ASN A 532 5.35 4.35 -4.02
N GLY A 533 6.61 4.75 -3.90
CA GLY A 533 7.34 5.48 -4.94
C GLY A 533 7.33 4.82 -6.33
N PRO A 534 7.62 3.51 -6.47
CA PRO A 534 7.54 2.83 -7.77
C PRO A 534 6.13 2.79 -8.34
N GLY A 535 5.11 2.48 -7.54
CA GLY A 535 3.71 2.50 -7.97
C GLY A 535 3.24 3.90 -8.38
N ARG A 536 3.69 4.94 -7.65
CA ARG A 536 3.46 6.35 -7.97
C ARG A 536 3.99 6.70 -9.35
N ARG A 537 5.26 6.38 -9.64
CA ARG A 537 5.89 6.61 -10.95
C ARG A 537 5.18 5.86 -12.06
N ALA A 538 4.90 4.57 -11.84
CA ALA A 538 4.17 3.75 -12.80
C ALA A 538 2.81 4.34 -13.17
N SER A 539 2.08 4.84 -12.18
CA SER A 539 0.79 5.49 -12.38
C SER A 539 0.92 6.79 -13.17
N MET A 540 1.93 7.62 -12.91
CA MET A 540 2.19 8.85 -13.67
C MET A 540 2.59 8.54 -15.12
N ASP A 541 3.54 7.63 -15.33
CA ASP A 541 4.04 7.26 -16.66
C ASP A 541 2.92 6.70 -17.55
N GLN A 542 2.08 5.83 -16.98
CA GLN A 542 0.91 5.29 -17.67
C GLN A 542 -0.13 6.37 -17.99
N GLY A 543 -0.41 7.29 -17.06
CA GLY A 543 -1.36 8.38 -17.31
C GLY A 543 -0.88 9.36 -18.38
N LEU A 544 0.41 9.71 -18.38
CA LEU A 544 1.03 10.49 -19.47
C LEU A 544 0.97 9.74 -20.81
N GLY A 545 1.20 8.43 -20.79
CA GLY A 545 1.00 7.57 -21.96
C GLY A 545 -0.43 7.63 -22.50
N LEU A 546 -1.43 7.55 -21.63
CA LEU A 546 -2.84 7.65 -21.98
C LEU A 546 -3.17 9.03 -22.59
N LEU A 547 -2.66 10.12 -22.02
CA LEU A 547 -2.84 11.48 -22.58
C LEU A 547 -2.17 11.65 -23.95
N ARG A 548 -1.09 10.91 -24.23
CA ARG A 548 -0.43 10.93 -25.55
C ARG A 548 -1.30 10.29 -26.63
N ILE A 549 -2.02 9.23 -26.29
CA ILE A 549 -2.87 8.49 -27.25
C ILE A 549 -4.31 8.99 -27.28
N ALA A 550 -4.78 9.75 -26.29
CA ALA A 550 -6.16 10.24 -26.22
C ALA A 550 -6.65 10.94 -27.51
N PRO A 551 -5.85 11.79 -28.20
CA PRO A 551 -6.25 12.40 -29.48
C PRO A 551 -6.52 11.40 -30.61
N SER A 552 -5.96 10.19 -30.56
CA SER A 552 -6.18 9.16 -31.58
C SER A 552 -7.58 8.57 -31.54
N PHE A 553 -8.33 8.80 -30.45
CA PHE A 553 -9.66 8.23 -30.25
C PHE A 553 -10.80 9.22 -30.52
N THR A 554 -10.50 10.50 -30.70
CA THR A 554 -11.51 11.55 -30.99
C THR A 554 -11.95 11.50 -32.45
N GLU A 555 -13.25 11.55 -32.69
CA GLU A 555 -13.79 11.62 -34.05
C GLU A 555 -13.50 13.00 -34.69
N TYR A 556 -13.21 12.99 -35.99
CA TYR A 556 -12.75 14.17 -36.74
C TYR A 556 -13.68 15.40 -36.68
N ASN A 557 -14.95 15.19 -36.31
CA ASN A 557 -16.00 16.21 -36.29
C ASN A 557 -16.26 16.83 -34.91
N ASP A 558 -15.75 16.25 -33.82
CA ASP A 558 -15.93 16.78 -32.46
C ASP A 558 -14.57 17.20 -31.87
N LYS A 559 -14.29 18.51 -31.91
CA LYS A 559 -13.05 19.08 -31.37
C LYS A 559 -13.09 19.27 -29.85
N SER A 560 -14.26 19.17 -29.24
CA SER A 560 -14.44 19.53 -27.83
C SER A 560 -13.65 18.66 -26.83
N PRO A 561 -13.43 17.35 -27.04
CA PRO A 561 -12.57 16.56 -26.16
C PRO A 561 -11.08 16.89 -26.34
N LEU A 562 -10.65 17.32 -27.53
CA LEU A 562 -9.25 17.68 -27.81
C LEU A 562 -8.79 18.86 -26.96
N ASP A 563 -9.64 19.89 -26.83
CA ASP A 563 -9.34 21.06 -26.00
C ASP A 563 -9.21 20.69 -24.52
N LEU A 564 -10.03 19.74 -24.03
CA LEU A 564 -9.93 19.23 -22.66
C LEU A 564 -8.63 18.46 -22.43
N TRP A 565 -8.25 17.55 -23.33
CA TRP A 565 -7.00 16.79 -23.21
C TRP A 565 -5.77 17.70 -23.24
N GLU A 566 -5.79 18.74 -24.07
CA GLU A 566 -4.72 19.73 -24.13
C GLU A 566 -4.69 20.61 -22.88
N SER A 567 -5.85 20.98 -22.32
CA SER A 567 -5.93 21.68 -21.04
C SER A 567 -5.34 20.84 -19.91
N ILE A 568 -5.64 19.54 -19.85
CA ILE A 568 -5.05 18.61 -18.86
C ILE A 568 -3.53 18.50 -19.06
N ARG A 569 -3.06 18.30 -20.30
CA ARG A 569 -1.63 18.22 -20.62
C ARG A 569 -0.88 19.49 -20.23
N THR A 570 -1.38 20.65 -20.65
CA THR A 570 -0.78 21.95 -20.30
C THR A 570 -0.84 22.23 -18.79
N SER A 571 -1.82 21.69 -18.07
CA SER A 571 -1.88 21.76 -16.60
C SER A 571 -0.77 20.96 -15.92
N ILE A 572 -0.25 19.92 -16.58
CA ILE A 572 0.88 19.13 -16.09
C ILE A 572 2.19 19.84 -16.47
N ASP A 573 2.32 20.28 -17.73
CA ASP A 573 3.56 20.88 -18.27
C ASP A 573 3.86 22.30 -17.74
N LYS A 574 2.83 23.15 -17.60
CA LYS A 574 2.98 24.57 -17.22
C LYS A 574 2.93 24.81 -15.70
N ALA A 575 2.80 23.76 -14.91
CA ALA A 575 2.67 23.90 -13.47
C ALA A 575 4.01 24.36 -12.86
N ALA A 576 4.14 25.67 -12.60
CA ALA A 576 5.24 26.23 -11.81
C ALA A 576 5.36 25.56 -10.42
N ILE A 577 4.25 24.98 -9.95
CA ILE A 577 4.15 24.08 -8.79
C ILE A 577 3.37 22.84 -9.27
N PRO A 578 3.98 21.65 -9.39
CA PRO A 578 3.35 20.48 -10.01
C PRO A 578 2.32 19.86 -9.07
N THR A 579 1.13 20.48 -8.98
CA THR A 579 -0.03 19.92 -8.27
C THR A 579 -0.71 18.83 -9.09
N ALA A 580 -0.56 18.86 -10.42
CA ALA A 580 -1.01 17.84 -11.35
C ALA A 580 0.17 16.96 -11.77
N LYS A 581 0.03 15.65 -11.61
CA LYS A 581 1.02 14.61 -11.89
C LYS A 581 0.62 13.72 -13.07
N GLY A 582 -0.67 13.61 -13.36
CA GLY A 582 -1.16 12.84 -14.50
C GLY A 582 -1.26 11.34 -14.21
N HIS A 583 -1.93 10.95 -13.12
CA HIS A 583 -2.11 9.55 -12.75
C HIS A 583 -3.07 8.79 -13.68
N ALA A 584 -2.77 7.52 -13.92
CA ALA A 584 -3.45 6.70 -14.91
C ALA A 584 -4.94 6.48 -14.63
N ALA A 585 -5.34 6.16 -13.40
CA ALA A 585 -6.71 5.76 -13.10
C ALA A 585 -7.76 6.87 -13.39
N PRO A 586 -7.57 8.14 -12.94
CA PRO A 586 -8.49 9.22 -13.28
C PRO A 586 -8.57 9.49 -14.79
N ILE A 587 -7.42 9.54 -15.48
CA ILE A 587 -7.35 9.78 -16.93
C ILE A 587 -8.03 8.65 -17.70
N TYR A 588 -7.80 7.39 -17.31
CA TYR A 588 -8.43 6.23 -17.91
C TYR A 588 -9.94 6.24 -17.73
N GLY A 589 -10.45 6.67 -16.57
CA GLY A 589 -11.87 6.84 -16.31
C GLY A 589 -12.52 7.85 -17.27
N MET A 590 -11.91 9.04 -17.38
CA MET A 590 -12.35 10.08 -18.33
C MET A 590 -12.32 9.56 -19.77
N MET A 591 -11.22 8.93 -20.18
CA MET A 591 -11.08 8.40 -21.54
C MET A 591 -12.15 7.34 -21.81
N SER A 592 -12.38 6.42 -20.87
CA SER A 592 -13.41 5.38 -20.99
C SER A 592 -14.82 5.97 -21.13
N ALA A 593 -15.14 7.02 -20.37
CA ALA A 593 -16.39 7.76 -20.51
C ALA A 593 -16.52 8.39 -21.91
N SER A 594 -15.46 9.02 -22.42
CA SER A 594 -15.45 9.62 -23.77
C SER A 594 -15.62 8.60 -24.90
N LEU A 595 -15.29 7.33 -24.64
CA LEU A 595 -15.37 6.23 -25.60
C LEU A 595 -16.68 5.44 -25.51
N GLY A 596 -17.60 5.83 -24.62
CA GLY A 596 -18.87 5.12 -24.41
C GLY A 596 -18.72 3.74 -23.77
N VAL A 597 -17.58 3.47 -23.13
CA VAL A 597 -17.36 2.22 -22.38
C VAL A 597 -18.20 2.25 -21.12
N SER A 598 -18.81 1.12 -20.75
CA SER A 598 -19.63 1.05 -19.54
C SER A 598 -18.76 1.28 -18.27
N PRO A 599 -19.27 1.90 -17.19
CA PRO A 599 -18.48 2.17 -15.99
C PRO A 599 -17.82 0.92 -15.39
N LEU A 600 -18.57 -0.19 -15.32
CA LEU A 600 -18.05 -1.45 -14.79
C LEU A 600 -16.95 -2.03 -15.69
N ASP A 601 -17.13 -2.00 -17.00
CA ASP A 601 -16.13 -2.55 -17.93
C ASP A 601 -14.87 -1.69 -17.97
N ALA A 602 -14.99 -0.36 -17.82
CA ALA A 602 -13.84 0.53 -17.65
C ALA A 602 -12.99 0.11 -16.44
N CYS A 603 -13.62 -0.08 -15.27
CA CYS A 603 -12.91 -0.57 -14.09
C CYS A 603 -12.32 -1.96 -14.30
N ARG A 604 -13.08 -2.87 -14.93
CA ARG A 604 -12.64 -4.26 -15.15
C ARG A 604 -11.44 -4.35 -16.08
N VAL A 605 -11.44 -3.62 -17.20
CA VAL A 605 -10.32 -3.63 -18.15
C VAL A 605 -9.08 -2.97 -17.55
N PHE A 606 -9.23 -1.85 -16.84
CA PHE A 606 -8.12 -1.21 -16.14
C PHE A 606 -7.49 -2.16 -15.10
N ALA A 607 -8.32 -2.80 -14.28
CA ALA A 607 -7.87 -3.74 -13.27
C ALA A 607 -7.23 -5.01 -13.87
N PHE A 608 -7.77 -5.51 -14.99
CA PHE A 608 -7.21 -6.62 -15.73
C PHE A 608 -5.80 -6.33 -16.26
N GLY A 609 -5.52 -5.09 -16.67
CA GLY A 609 -4.18 -4.67 -17.08
C GLY A 609 -3.11 -4.99 -16.03
N ALA A 610 -3.37 -4.69 -14.77
CA ALA A 610 -2.45 -5.03 -13.68
C ALA A 610 -2.28 -6.55 -13.47
N ALA A 611 -3.37 -7.32 -13.52
CA ALA A 611 -3.30 -8.78 -13.41
C ALA A 611 -2.46 -9.38 -14.55
N ARG A 612 -2.72 -8.95 -15.80
CA ARG A 612 -1.97 -9.34 -16.99
C ARG A 612 -0.49 -8.98 -16.88
N ASP A 613 -0.19 -7.75 -16.48
CA ASP A 613 1.18 -7.25 -16.40
C ASP A 613 1.97 -7.95 -15.29
N SER A 614 1.33 -8.29 -14.17
CA SER A 614 1.91 -9.10 -13.10
C SER A 614 2.29 -10.52 -13.57
N VAL A 615 1.38 -11.21 -14.27
CA VAL A 615 1.64 -12.53 -14.85
C VAL A 615 2.74 -12.45 -15.90
N SER A 616 2.70 -11.43 -16.76
CA SER A 616 3.72 -11.17 -17.78
C SER A 616 5.10 -10.96 -17.17
N ALA A 617 5.19 -10.17 -16.10
CA ALA A 617 6.45 -9.97 -15.36
C ALA A 617 6.98 -11.28 -14.79
N ALA A 618 6.12 -12.11 -14.21
CA ALA A 618 6.53 -13.39 -13.66
C ALA A 618 7.00 -14.39 -14.75
N VAL A 619 6.41 -14.34 -15.96
CA VAL A 619 6.92 -15.10 -17.13
C VAL A 619 8.30 -14.58 -17.54
N ARG A 620 8.49 -13.26 -17.64
CA ARG A 620 9.79 -12.64 -17.98
C ARG A 620 10.90 -12.97 -16.98
N LEU A 621 10.54 -13.10 -15.70
CA LEU A 621 11.45 -13.48 -14.62
C LEU A 621 11.72 -14.99 -14.56
N ASN A 622 11.20 -15.77 -15.51
CA ASN A 622 11.30 -17.24 -15.55
C ASN A 622 10.73 -17.93 -14.29
N LEU A 623 9.78 -17.30 -13.59
CA LEU A 623 9.08 -17.89 -12.45
C LEU A 623 8.00 -18.88 -12.90
N LEU A 624 7.43 -18.65 -14.09
CA LEU A 624 6.46 -19.53 -14.73
C LEU A 624 6.62 -19.55 -16.25
N GLY A 625 6.12 -20.60 -16.90
CA GLY A 625 6.04 -20.68 -18.36
C GLY A 625 4.80 -19.96 -18.94
N PRO A 626 4.81 -19.55 -20.22
CA PRO A 626 3.70 -18.80 -20.84
C PRO A 626 2.33 -19.51 -20.75
N MET A 627 2.27 -20.82 -21.00
CA MET A 627 1.02 -21.60 -20.95
C MET A 627 0.44 -21.67 -19.52
N ALA A 628 1.31 -21.83 -18.53
CA ALA A 628 0.90 -21.76 -17.13
C ALA A 628 0.42 -20.35 -16.77
N GLY A 629 0.99 -19.30 -17.38
CA GLY A 629 0.62 -17.92 -17.16
C GLY A 629 -0.79 -17.61 -17.62
N VAL A 630 -1.18 -18.08 -18.80
CA VAL A 630 -2.57 -17.95 -19.28
C VAL A 630 -3.54 -18.62 -18.32
N THR A 631 -3.21 -19.83 -17.86
CA THR A 631 -4.05 -20.57 -16.90
C THR A 631 -4.17 -19.82 -15.58
N LEU A 632 -3.07 -19.25 -15.08
CA LEU A 632 -3.03 -18.49 -13.84
C LEU A 632 -3.84 -17.18 -13.95
N LEU A 633 -3.74 -16.49 -15.08
CA LEU A 633 -4.50 -15.27 -15.36
C LEU A 633 -6.01 -15.54 -15.40
N ASP A 634 -6.45 -16.61 -16.06
CA ASP A 634 -7.87 -16.96 -16.17
C ASP A 634 -8.45 -17.49 -14.84
N GLN A 635 -7.73 -18.38 -14.15
CA GLN A 635 -8.25 -19.01 -12.94
C GLN A 635 -8.14 -18.13 -11.70
N VAL A 636 -7.08 -17.32 -11.61
CA VAL A 636 -6.75 -16.56 -10.40
C VAL A 636 -6.90 -15.07 -10.64
N GLY A 637 -6.27 -14.54 -11.69
CA GLY A 637 -6.31 -13.12 -12.02
C GLY A 637 -7.74 -12.60 -12.22
N ARG A 638 -8.54 -13.27 -13.06
CA ARG A 638 -9.95 -12.90 -13.31
C ARG A 638 -10.78 -12.89 -12.03
N GLY A 639 -10.72 -13.96 -11.25
CA GLY A 639 -11.49 -14.08 -10.01
C GLY A 639 -11.10 -13.02 -8.97
N ALA A 640 -9.81 -12.72 -8.87
CA ALA A 640 -9.28 -11.67 -8.00
C ALA A 640 -9.74 -10.27 -8.42
N VAL A 641 -9.73 -9.97 -9.73
CA VAL A 641 -10.21 -8.70 -10.28
C VAL A 641 -11.69 -8.50 -9.96
N ASP A 642 -12.54 -9.48 -10.27
CA ASP A 642 -13.99 -9.36 -10.00
C ASP A 642 -14.29 -9.14 -8.51
N GLU A 643 -13.56 -9.82 -7.62
CA GLU A 643 -13.71 -9.65 -6.17
C GLU A 643 -13.24 -8.27 -5.68
N GLY A 644 -12.12 -7.76 -6.20
CA GLY A 644 -11.64 -6.42 -5.89
C GLY A 644 -12.54 -5.31 -6.43
N LEU A 645 -13.12 -5.48 -7.62
CA LEU A 645 -14.12 -4.57 -8.19
C LEU A 645 -15.36 -4.47 -7.29
N GLU A 646 -15.90 -5.62 -6.86
CA GLU A 646 -17.04 -5.67 -5.96
C GLU A 646 -16.77 -4.92 -4.65
N GLU A 647 -15.59 -5.11 -4.05
CA GLU A 647 -15.18 -4.41 -2.84
C GLU A 647 -15.03 -2.90 -3.04
N GLY A 648 -14.45 -2.47 -4.16
CA GLY A 648 -14.30 -1.06 -4.51
C GLY A 648 -15.66 -0.37 -4.66
N LEU A 649 -16.58 -0.99 -5.41
CA LEU A 649 -17.95 -0.49 -5.60
C LEU A 649 -18.70 -0.42 -4.27
N LEU A 650 -18.63 -1.48 -3.46
CA LEU A 650 -19.28 -1.53 -2.15
C LEU A 650 -18.77 -0.46 -1.19
N ALA A 651 -17.48 -0.15 -1.23
CA ALA A 651 -16.90 0.90 -0.40
C ALA A 651 -17.48 2.28 -0.74
N MET A 652 -17.71 2.58 -2.02
CA MET A 652 -18.28 3.85 -2.48
C MET A 652 -19.73 4.05 -2.04
N VAL A 653 -20.49 2.97 -1.88
CA VAL A 653 -21.93 2.98 -1.52
C VAL A 653 -22.15 3.27 -0.03
N LYS A 654 -21.13 3.10 0.82
CA LYS A 654 -21.25 3.29 2.29
C LYS A 654 -21.45 4.76 2.72
N GLY A 655 -21.50 5.71 1.79
CA GLY A 655 -21.76 7.14 2.07
C GLY A 655 -23.25 7.50 2.14
N ASP A 656 -23.54 8.69 2.70
CA ASP A 656 -24.90 9.23 2.75
C ASP A 656 -25.43 9.51 1.34
N LYS A 657 -26.61 8.96 1.01
CA LYS A 657 -27.25 9.10 -0.31
C LYS A 657 -27.69 10.53 -0.62
N THR A 658 -27.70 11.42 0.38
CA THR A 658 -28.10 12.83 0.24
C THR A 658 -26.96 13.76 -0.19
N MET A 659 -25.74 13.25 -0.36
CA MET A 659 -24.57 14.07 -0.70
C MET A 659 -24.65 14.66 -2.12
N ASP A 660 -24.36 15.96 -2.22
CA ASP A 660 -24.21 16.67 -3.49
C ASP A 660 -22.86 16.37 -4.18
N GLY A 661 -22.68 16.86 -5.42
CA GLY A 661 -21.58 16.45 -6.32
C GLY A 661 -20.19 16.37 -5.68
N ASP A 662 -19.71 17.45 -5.07
CA ASP A 662 -18.37 17.49 -4.47
C ASP A 662 -18.27 16.63 -3.19
N ALA A 663 -19.32 16.59 -2.37
CA ALA A 663 -19.35 15.75 -1.18
C ALA A 663 -19.36 14.25 -1.53
N LYS A 664 -20.11 13.89 -2.58
CA LYS A 664 -20.16 12.53 -3.14
C LYS A 664 -18.78 12.12 -3.68
N LEU A 665 -18.12 13.00 -4.43
CA LEU A 665 -16.77 12.75 -4.95
C LEU A 665 -15.77 12.55 -3.81
N ARG A 666 -15.78 13.41 -2.78
CA ARG A 666 -14.91 13.23 -1.60
C ARG A 666 -15.17 11.91 -0.88
N ASN A 667 -16.43 11.51 -0.70
CA ASN A 667 -16.76 10.21 -0.12
C ASN A 667 -16.22 9.04 -0.95
N TRP A 668 -16.26 9.13 -2.28
CA TRP A 668 -15.66 8.12 -3.16
C TRP A 668 -14.15 8.06 -3.00
N LEU A 669 -13.47 9.20 -2.92
CA LEU A 669 -12.04 9.28 -2.66
C LEU A 669 -11.68 8.71 -1.28
N ASP A 670 -12.45 9.03 -0.23
CA ASP A 670 -12.26 8.50 1.12
C ASP A 670 -12.50 6.99 1.20
N SER A 671 -13.31 6.43 0.31
CA SER A 671 -13.55 4.98 0.21
C SER A 671 -12.38 4.19 -0.38
N VAL A 672 -11.40 4.86 -0.99
CA VAL A 672 -10.22 4.22 -1.58
C VAL A 672 -9.40 3.54 -0.49
N ALA A 673 -9.03 2.29 -0.75
CA ALA A 673 -8.10 1.54 0.05
C ALA A 673 -6.93 1.05 -0.80
N THR A 674 -5.72 1.35 -0.34
CA THR A 674 -4.45 0.78 -0.73
C THR A 674 -4.32 -0.59 -0.04
N CYS A 675 -4.40 -1.70 -0.77
CA CYS A 675 -4.22 -3.02 -0.15
C CYS A 675 -3.11 -3.84 -0.81
N ALA A 676 -2.83 -5.01 -0.24
CA ALA A 676 -1.59 -5.79 -0.40
C ALA A 676 -0.37 -5.23 0.38
N PRO A 677 -0.37 -5.33 1.73
CA PRO A 677 0.80 -5.05 2.56
C PRO A 677 2.07 -5.77 2.09
N MET A 678 1.94 -6.99 1.55
CA MET A 678 3.07 -7.70 0.92
C MET A 678 3.62 -6.94 -0.28
N MET A 679 2.79 -6.32 -1.09
CA MET A 679 3.19 -5.50 -2.24
C MET A 679 3.89 -4.22 -1.75
N ASP A 680 3.25 -3.47 -0.85
CA ASP A 680 3.76 -2.19 -0.33
C ASP A 680 5.07 -2.34 0.44
N THR A 681 5.25 -3.47 1.13
CA THR A 681 6.50 -3.75 1.85
C THR A 681 7.63 -4.13 0.90
N ASN A 682 7.33 -4.74 -0.26
CA ASN A 682 8.35 -5.14 -1.22
C ASN A 682 8.75 -4.02 -2.19
N PHE A 683 7.85 -3.07 -2.48
CA PHE A 683 8.07 -2.03 -3.49
C PHE A 683 9.30 -1.16 -3.23
N SER A 684 9.57 -0.82 -1.97
CA SER A 684 10.71 0.05 -1.64
C SER A 684 12.06 -0.54 -2.05
N PHE A 685 12.15 -1.86 -2.22
CA PHE A 685 13.37 -2.51 -2.70
C PHE A 685 13.62 -2.32 -4.19
N HIS A 686 12.59 -2.01 -4.98
CA HIS A 686 12.72 -1.78 -6.43
C HIS A 686 13.57 -0.54 -6.74
N SER A 687 13.43 0.53 -5.94
CA SER A 687 14.29 1.72 -6.08
C SER A 687 15.74 1.47 -5.66
N THR A 688 15.95 0.55 -4.72
CA THR A 688 17.28 0.14 -4.26
C THR A 688 17.97 -0.79 -5.27
N THR A 689 17.20 -1.51 -6.08
CA THR A 689 17.70 -2.41 -7.13
C THR A 689 17.78 -1.76 -8.52
N ASP A 690 16.95 -0.78 -8.88
CA ASP A 690 17.05 -0.05 -10.16
C ASP A 690 18.39 0.70 -10.31
N ARG A 691 19.01 1.15 -9.20
CA ARG A 691 20.37 1.72 -9.21
C ARG A 691 21.47 0.70 -9.55
N LEU A 692 21.14 -0.60 -9.68
CA LEU A 692 22.07 -1.63 -10.14
C LEU A 692 22.10 -1.78 -11.67
N LEU A 693 21.00 -1.47 -12.37
CA LEU A 693 20.91 -1.62 -13.83
C LEU A 693 21.47 -0.42 -14.60
N SER A 694 21.60 0.75 -13.96
CA SER A 694 22.24 1.92 -14.57
C SER A 694 23.78 1.86 -14.63
N ILE A 695 24.39 0.72 -14.29
CA ILE A 695 25.85 0.48 -14.35
C ILE A 695 26.16 -0.85 -15.07
N LEU A 696 25.31 -1.28 -16.00
CA LEU A 696 25.78 -2.12 -17.12
C LEU A 696 26.20 -1.18 -18.24
N PRO A 697 27.50 -1.06 -18.56
CA PRO A 697 27.93 -0.32 -19.75
C PRO A 697 27.48 -1.09 -21.00
N GLU A 698 26.73 -0.42 -21.88
CA GLU A 698 26.82 -0.52 -23.35
C GLU A 698 26.97 -1.91 -24.01
N ALA A 699 26.36 -2.99 -23.48
CA ALA A 699 26.53 -4.33 -24.07
C ALA A 699 25.23 -5.02 -24.53
N LEU A 700 24.08 -4.35 -24.55
CA LEU A 700 22.81 -4.96 -25.00
C LEU A 700 21.97 -4.13 -25.99
N THR A 701 22.55 -3.08 -26.59
CA THR A 701 21.99 -2.42 -27.78
C THR A 701 22.79 -2.83 -29.00
N LEU A 702 22.55 -4.02 -29.56
CA LEU A 702 22.89 -4.35 -30.95
C LEU A 702 22.21 -5.68 -31.37
N THR A 703 20.88 -5.71 -31.41
CA THR A 703 20.16 -6.72 -32.22
C THR A 703 18.81 -6.16 -32.70
N SER A 704 18.85 -5.17 -33.59
CA SER A 704 17.76 -4.96 -34.56
C SER A 704 18.25 -4.23 -35.81
N LEU A 705 18.37 -5.02 -36.88
CA LEU A 705 18.27 -4.66 -38.30
C LEU A 705 19.32 -3.74 -38.91
N ASP A 706 20.12 -4.30 -39.82
CA ASP A 706 19.99 -3.87 -41.22
C ASP A 706 20.39 -5.02 -42.19
N LEU A 707 19.39 -5.57 -42.87
CA LEU A 707 19.56 -6.44 -44.04
C LEU A 707 19.29 -5.60 -45.27
N LYS A 708 20.35 -5.23 -46.00
CA LYS A 708 20.35 -4.98 -47.45
C LYS A 708 21.78 -5.11 -48.01
N PRO A 709 21.92 -5.44 -49.31
CA PRO A 709 22.86 -6.45 -49.79
C PRO A 709 24.26 -5.90 -50.08
N ARG A 710 25.29 -6.72 -49.82
CA ARG A 710 26.66 -6.47 -50.26
C ARG A 710 26.86 -6.92 -51.71
N HIS A 711 27.11 -5.96 -52.60
CA HIS A 711 27.99 -6.13 -53.75
C HIS A 711 29.43 -5.83 -53.30
N GLU A 712 30.31 -6.81 -53.56
CA GLU A 712 31.69 -6.71 -54.07
C GLU A 712 32.79 -5.82 -53.42
N LEU A 713 33.96 -6.49 -53.26
CA LEU A 713 35.36 -6.01 -53.34
C LEU A 713 35.86 -5.13 -52.17
N SER A 714 37.12 -5.12 -51.73
CA SER A 714 38.31 -5.98 -51.76
C SER A 714 39.38 -5.19 -50.99
N ASP A 715 40.21 -5.88 -50.21
CA ASP A 715 41.62 -5.59 -49.92
C ASP A 715 42.11 -4.39 -49.08
N GLU A 716 43.09 -4.77 -48.25
CA GLU A 716 44.30 -4.05 -47.81
C GLU A 716 44.27 -3.11 -46.59
N LEU A 717 44.83 -3.65 -45.50
CA LEU A 717 45.43 -2.95 -44.37
C LEU A 717 46.95 -2.91 -44.56
N HIS A 718 47.56 -1.74 -44.40
CA HIS A 718 48.92 -1.63 -43.85
C HIS A 718 49.07 -0.35 -43.01
N PRO A 719 49.74 -0.40 -41.84
CA PRO A 719 49.88 0.71 -40.90
C PRO A 719 51.29 1.34 -40.97
N LEU A 720 51.46 2.54 -40.42
CA LEU A 720 52.75 3.08 -39.95
C LEU A 720 52.52 4.34 -39.12
N TYR A 721 53.21 4.45 -37.97
CA TYR A 721 54.20 5.49 -37.64
C TYR A 721 54.70 5.19 -36.21
N ASN A 722 55.90 4.61 -36.05
CA ASN A 722 57.22 5.28 -35.95
C ASN A 722 57.40 6.00 -34.59
N HIS A 723 58.52 5.95 -33.89
CA HIS A 723 59.80 5.25 -34.04
C HIS A 723 60.60 5.58 -32.75
N GLN A 724 61.24 4.60 -32.09
CA GLN A 724 62.70 4.39 -32.12
C GLN A 724 63.46 4.91 -30.87
N PRO A 725 64.76 4.58 -30.67
CA PRO A 725 65.14 3.55 -29.70
C PRO A 725 66.33 3.98 -28.82
N THR A 726 66.83 3.07 -27.98
CA THR A 726 68.21 2.52 -27.96
C THR A 726 68.62 2.17 -26.54
N ASP A 727 68.95 0.89 -26.40
CA ASP A 727 69.76 0.33 -25.33
C ASP A 727 71.14 0.99 -25.22
N ASN A 728 71.64 1.07 -24.00
CA ASN A 728 73.02 0.66 -23.73
C ASN A 728 73.16 0.12 -22.30
N LYS A 729 73.44 -1.19 -22.26
CA LYS A 729 74.42 -1.89 -21.41
C LYS A 729 74.39 -1.70 -19.89
N VAL A 730 74.05 -2.83 -19.27
CA VAL A 730 74.61 -3.40 -18.02
C VAL A 730 74.43 -2.53 -16.77
N GLU A 731 73.18 -2.39 -16.36
CA GLU A 731 72.60 -2.84 -15.09
C GLU A 731 71.08 -2.80 -15.22
#